data_AF-Q54PG7-F1
#
_entry.id   AF-Q54PG7-F1
#
_cell.length_a   1.000
_cell.length_b   1.000
_cell.length_c   1.000
_cell.angle_alpha   90.00
_cell.angle_beta   90.00
_cell.angle_gamma   90.00
#
_symmetry.space_group_name_H-M   'P 1'
#
loop_
_entity.id
_entity.type
_entity.pdbx_description
1 polymer ?
#
loop_
_entity_poly.entity_id
_entity_poly.type
_entity_poly.pdbx_seq_one_letter_code
_entity_poly.pdbx_strand_id
1 'polypeptide(L)'
;MQKNKKHNIASNTNNTLLTSSSSSSDSDSDHADEDKLEEQDIDNNNNNNNNNNNIEENKPPDLNQSSNSDSDSEELETTLQPPTPPPPYSEVENNIEPPPLQISSSETDSPTHSLDSSDNNSIVGSDINNKSDKEEKSPTLANNNNNNNNIDNNNKDNSQDNNKDNNNQVSKPITEIEMSSFRSNQSVSLLHDRQNKTWLSTIKNQLIPTSGDVNAVFSVVLDNLANIASLVGILQGAYGMPIDLVTKYFIAGPALAVMIGSIALSCYAIYLDYHEKDPSVHYTAIPVGLDAPSTIGLPLLVIGPAYALAIKNGSSIPDATNSAWLVGCTTVFLIGAFKVLLTLMSFAQKQFHPVGKAGALAGIGLALLGMNELLTVVEEPVVGWVSLWILLLILIHRQNKHGETVGISLPFNLSGVLLSALVGSAIYYFMAGVHISVDPMPSGVTDNYELTYPHPSNIFKSFADAIKQNISIAIPYAILVNIGSLTITDSANNVGNAYNTRWVLLIDSFSTIIGSFFGSTVQTTPYIGHTVFHTNFKARSGYSLISGLIIGLGGFFGYLGFLTKILPKPAIIPIFIFIAFEICSDTFHNTKGIKPHHCAAVVWSFFPSLFQFCNIYISQISPVLSNCITDPNSVATTLGLQPSLIQSLGNIMIMAHGFICTSLFWGTSLAYILDNRLKKASIFLAITGVLTFFGVIHSVNPNGEVYLPWNCGSTIPYQWTAAYFLIAAITFAFSFIKAKPFHSTLTDEIGAIQANDNFYSKSF
;
A
#
# COMPACT_ATOMS: atom_id res chain seq x y z
N MET A 1 28.18 10.77 51.84
CA MET A 1 26.84 10.58 52.43
C MET A 1 25.80 10.87 51.37
N GLN A 2 24.81 9.98 51.23
CA GLN A 2 23.59 10.05 50.41
C GLN A 2 23.72 10.14 48.87
N LYS A 3 23.44 8.97 48.27
CA LYS A 3 23.01 8.74 46.89
C LYS A 3 21.81 9.64 46.56
N ASN A 4 21.97 10.63 45.69
CA ASN A 4 20.85 11.26 45.01
C ASN A 4 20.61 10.54 43.67
N LYS A 5 19.66 9.60 43.70
CA LYS A 5 18.99 9.04 42.53
C LYS A 5 18.30 10.20 41.78
N LYS A 6 18.88 10.66 40.67
CA LYS A 6 18.14 11.47 39.68
C LYS A 6 17.43 10.51 38.74
N HIS A 7 16.11 10.45 38.88
CA HIS A 7 15.20 9.85 37.91
C HIS A 7 15.40 10.51 36.55
N ASN A 8 15.92 9.76 35.57
CA ASN A 8 15.76 10.09 34.16
C ASN A 8 14.33 9.74 33.77
N ILE A 9 13.44 10.72 33.89
CA ILE A 9 12.15 10.71 33.18
C ILE A 9 12.50 10.99 31.72
N ALA A 10 12.53 9.93 30.92
CA ALA A 10 12.56 9.99 29.47
C ALA A 10 11.26 10.66 29.01
N SER A 11 11.32 11.97 28.80
CA SER A 11 10.27 12.71 28.10
C SER A 11 10.49 12.51 26.60
N ASN A 12 9.40 12.10 25.95
CA ASN A 12 9.28 11.77 24.54
C ASN A 12 10.16 12.63 23.63
N THR A 13 11.05 11.92 22.94
CA THR A 13 11.88 12.41 21.85
C THR A 13 11.03 12.97 20.72
N ASN A 14 11.12 14.29 20.54
CA ASN A 14 10.68 14.96 19.34
C ASN A 14 11.45 14.44 18.12
N ASN A 15 10.69 13.99 17.13
CA ASN A 15 10.95 14.01 15.69
C ASN A 15 12.36 14.48 15.29
N THR A 16 13.30 13.56 15.24
CA THR A 16 14.55 13.75 14.50
C THR A 16 14.32 13.18 13.11
N LEU A 17 14.15 14.06 12.13
CA LEU A 17 14.16 13.70 10.72
C LEU A 17 15.46 12.94 10.43
N LEU A 18 15.30 11.71 9.94
CA LEU A 18 16.36 10.87 9.42
C LEU A 18 16.97 11.56 8.19
N THR A 19 18.07 12.27 8.37
CA THR A 19 18.98 12.57 7.27
C THR A 19 19.98 11.42 7.21
N SER A 20 19.79 10.54 6.23
CA SER A 20 20.72 9.46 5.92
C SER A 20 22.03 10.06 5.42
N SER A 21 23.05 10.08 6.27
CA SER A 21 24.43 10.32 5.87
C SER A 21 24.92 9.11 5.07
N SER A 22 24.88 9.23 3.74
CA SER A 22 25.58 8.31 2.85
C SER A 22 27.07 8.57 2.96
N SER A 23 27.81 7.65 3.59
CA SER A 23 29.26 7.57 3.47
C SER A 23 29.62 7.18 2.04
N SER A 24 29.90 8.18 1.21
CA SER A 24 30.59 7.98 -0.06
C SER A 24 32.04 7.61 0.25
N SER A 25 32.42 6.40 -0.15
CA SER A 25 33.83 6.00 -0.24
C SER A 25 34.45 6.75 -1.41
N ASP A 26 35.16 7.81 -1.09
CA ASP A 26 36.14 8.41 -1.99
C ASP A 26 37.35 7.50 -2.09
N SER A 27 37.78 7.19 -3.31
CA SER A 27 39.19 6.93 -3.60
C SER A 27 39.53 7.49 -4.98
N ASP A 28 40.46 8.43 -4.91
CA ASP A 28 41.53 8.70 -5.86
C ASP A 28 41.21 9.48 -7.13
N SER A 29 41.27 10.81 -7.02
CA SER A 29 42.11 11.57 -7.93
C SER A 29 42.68 12.82 -7.25
N ASP A 30 44.01 12.83 -7.12
CA ASP A 30 44.82 13.97 -6.73
C ASP A 30 44.53 15.20 -7.61
N HIS A 31 44.32 16.36 -6.99
CA HIS A 31 45.02 17.59 -7.38
C HIS A 31 44.84 18.65 -6.29
N ALA A 32 45.98 18.99 -5.69
CA ALA A 32 46.17 20.16 -4.83
C ALA A 32 45.95 21.46 -5.62
N ASP A 33 45.35 22.46 -4.97
CA ASP A 33 45.88 23.82 -4.96
C ASP A 33 45.25 24.56 -3.76
N GLU A 34 46.12 24.94 -2.82
CA GLU A 34 45.85 25.77 -1.65
C GLU A 34 45.68 27.22 -2.09
N ASP A 35 44.62 27.90 -1.65
CA ASP A 35 44.65 29.36 -1.50
C ASP A 35 43.94 29.75 -0.19
N LYS A 36 44.78 30.19 0.76
CA LYS A 36 44.42 30.71 2.07
C LYS A 36 43.90 32.15 1.93
N LEU A 37 42.72 32.44 2.46
CA LEU A 37 42.31 33.81 2.79
C LEU A 37 41.85 33.86 4.25
N GLU A 38 42.54 34.72 4.99
CA GLU A 38 42.50 34.91 6.44
C GLU A 38 41.16 35.46 6.93
N GLU A 39 40.67 34.84 8.01
CA GLU A 39 39.54 35.29 8.84
C GLU A 39 39.92 36.55 9.64
N GLN A 40 39.08 37.58 9.57
CA GLN A 40 39.07 38.69 10.52
C GLN A 40 37.94 38.50 11.53
N ASP A 41 38.33 38.17 12.75
CA ASP A 41 37.50 38.18 13.95
C ASP A 41 36.99 39.60 14.25
N ILE A 42 35.67 39.76 14.30
CA ILE A 42 35.04 40.91 14.94
C ILE A 42 34.12 40.37 16.05
N ASP A 43 34.67 40.39 17.26
CA ASP A 43 33.95 40.34 18.52
C ASP A 43 32.89 41.43 18.57
N ASN A 44 31.63 41.07 18.78
CA ASN A 44 30.63 42.01 19.28
C ASN A 44 29.81 41.40 20.42
N ASN A 45 30.29 41.76 21.60
CA ASN A 45 29.73 41.56 22.92
C ASN A 45 28.48 42.46 23.08
N ASN A 46 27.31 41.89 23.37
CA ASN A 46 26.21 42.67 23.95
C ASN A 46 25.33 41.82 24.87
N ASN A 47 25.64 41.93 26.16
CA ASN A 47 24.76 41.66 27.29
C ASN A 47 23.48 42.52 27.21
N ASN A 48 22.31 41.94 27.51
CA ASN A 48 21.47 42.40 28.63
C ASN A 48 20.15 41.60 28.81
N ASN A 49 20.09 40.96 29.98
CA ASN A 49 18.99 40.96 30.97
C ASN A 49 17.55 40.55 30.62
N ASN A 50 17.19 39.39 31.20
CA ASN A 50 16.10 39.16 32.17
C ASN A 50 14.68 39.69 31.86
N ASN A 51 13.73 38.75 31.78
CA ASN A 51 12.58 38.76 32.70
C ASN A 51 11.89 37.38 32.82
N ASN A 52 11.87 36.91 34.07
CA ASN A 52 11.12 35.75 34.58
C ASN A 52 9.61 35.95 34.43
N ASN A 53 8.88 34.91 34.06
CA ASN A 53 7.48 34.72 34.45
C ASN A 53 7.24 33.24 34.79
N ASN A 54 7.22 32.97 36.10
CA ASN A 54 6.84 31.70 36.71
C ASN A 54 5.35 31.44 36.51
N ILE A 55 4.99 30.27 35.98
CA ILE A 55 3.64 29.71 36.08
C ILE A 55 3.78 28.37 36.78
N GLU A 56 3.25 28.30 38.01
CA GLU A 56 3.23 27.13 38.89
C GLU A 56 2.33 26.03 38.31
N GLU A 57 2.89 24.85 38.06
CA GLU A 57 2.15 23.63 37.77
C GLU A 57 1.72 22.92 39.06
N ASN A 58 0.41 22.77 39.23
CA ASN A 58 -0.21 22.02 40.31
C ASN A 58 0.01 20.50 40.15
N LYS A 59 0.75 19.91 41.10
CA LYS A 59 1.06 18.49 41.21
C LYS A 59 -0.11 17.74 41.91
N PRO A 60 -0.67 16.66 41.35
CA PRO A 60 -1.66 15.82 42.04
C PRO A 60 -0.98 14.79 42.96
N PRO A 61 -1.69 14.26 43.98
CA PRO A 61 -1.07 13.64 45.15
C PRO A 61 -0.74 12.15 44.99
N ASP A 62 0.37 11.77 45.61
CA ASP A 62 0.92 10.42 45.74
C ASP A 62 -0.07 9.44 46.40
N LEU A 63 -0.35 8.33 45.73
CA LEU A 63 -0.96 7.14 46.33
C LEU A 63 0.09 6.05 46.46
N ASN A 64 0.30 5.68 47.72
CA ASN A 64 1.34 4.82 48.24
C ASN A 64 1.40 3.44 47.59
N GLN A 65 2.65 3.04 47.30
CA GLN A 65 3.06 1.66 47.11
C GLN A 65 2.91 0.88 48.42
N SER A 66 2.32 -0.31 48.33
CA SER A 66 2.55 -1.40 49.29
C SER A 66 3.05 -2.62 48.53
N SER A 67 4.34 -2.85 48.72
CA SER A 67 5.11 -4.09 48.58
C SER A 67 4.31 -5.40 48.60
N ASN A 68 4.58 -6.27 47.61
CA ASN A 68 4.77 -7.69 47.91
C ASN A 68 5.91 -8.22 47.05
N SER A 69 6.86 -8.80 47.78
CA SER A 69 8.15 -9.34 47.40
C SER A 69 8.05 -10.79 46.90
N ASP A 70 8.94 -11.10 45.97
CA ASP A 70 9.70 -12.35 45.82
C ASP A 70 8.94 -13.68 45.68
N SER A 71 8.98 -14.22 44.47
CA SER A 71 9.30 -15.65 44.29
C SER A 71 9.98 -15.87 42.94
N ASP A 72 11.29 -16.02 42.98
CA ASP A 72 12.11 -16.64 41.95
C ASP A 72 11.51 -18.00 41.55
N SER A 73 11.22 -18.19 40.27
CA SER A 73 10.97 -19.52 39.71
C SER A 73 11.72 -19.61 38.39
N GLU A 74 12.75 -20.46 38.40
CA GLU A 74 13.67 -20.77 37.33
C GLU A 74 12.92 -21.15 36.04
N GLU A 75 13.22 -20.42 34.96
CA GLU A 75 12.81 -20.73 33.59
C GLU A 75 13.53 -22.01 33.13
N LEU A 76 12.81 -23.12 33.12
CA LEU A 76 13.19 -24.31 32.35
C LEU A 76 12.84 -24.06 30.89
N GLU A 77 13.84 -23.58 30.14
CA GLU A 77 13.84 -23.56 28.67
C GLU A 77 13.56 -24.98 28.13
N THR A 78 12.31 -25.23 27.76
CA THR A 78 11.94 -26.39 26.97
C THR A 78 12.01 -25.99 25.50
N THR A 79 13.16 -26.27 24.89
CA THR A 79 13.37 -26.24 23.44
C THR A 79 12.33 -27.13 22.75
N LEU A 80 11.26 -26.51 22.26
CA LEU A 80 10.27 -27.12 21.37
C LEU A 80 10.95 -27.42 20.03
N GLN A 81 11.39 -28.67 19.83
CA GLN A 81 11.74 -29.14 18.49
C GLN A 81 10.48 -29.15 17.60
N PRO A 82 10.55 -28.60 16.38
CA PRO A 82 9.42 -28.58 15.45
C PRO A 82 9.00 -30.01 15.05
N PRO A 83 7.71 -30.24 14.80
CA PRO A 83 7.17 -31.56 14.53
C PRO A 83 7.79 -32.15 13.26
N THR A 84 8.30 -33.37 13.38
CA THR A 84 8.80 -34.17 12.26
C THR A 84 7.68 -34.43 11.24
N PRO A 85 7.93 -34.21 9.94
CA PRO A 85 6.92 -34.42 8.91
C PRO A 85 6.55 -35.92 8.79
N PRO A 86 5.30 -36.24 8.41
CA PRO A 86 4.83 -37.61 8.33
C PRO A 86 5.62 -38.41 7.28
N PRO A 87 5.80 -39.72 7.50
CA PRO A 87 6.64 -40.56 6.65
C PRO A 87 6.06 -40.65 5.22
N PRO A 88 6.92 -40.63 4.19
CA PRO A 88 6.49 -40.70 2.79
C PRO A 88 5.84 -42.05 2.49
N TYR A 89 4.78 -42.00 1.68
CA TYR A 89 3.96 -43.13 1.25
C TYR A 89 4.80 -44.30 0.74
N SER A 90 4.65 -45.46 1.38
CA SER A 90 5.26 -46.71 0.94
C SER A 90 4.53 -47.22 -0.32
N GLU A 91 5.10 -46.96 -1.48
CA GLU A 91 4.76 -47.71 -2.69
C GLU A 91 5.15 -49.17 -2.48
N VAL A 92 4.19 -50.06 -2.71
CA VAL A 92 4.33 -51.50 -2.60
C VAL A 92 5.13 -51.98 -3.82
N GLU A 93 6.46 -51.92 -3.74
CA GLU A 93 7.34 -52.58 -4.69
C GLU A 93 7.74 -53.97 -4.18
N ASN A 94 7.34 -54.97 -4.95
CA ASN A 94 7.63 -56.37 -4.73
C ASN A 94 9.11 -56.68 -4.92
N ASN A 95 9.71 -57.27 -3.87
CA ASN A 95 10.69 -58.35 -3.89
C ASN A 95 11.84 -58.27 -4.92
N ILE A 96 12.97 -57.67 -4.54
CA ILE A 96 14.30 -58.25 -4.84
C ILE A 96 15.19 -58.04 -3.60
N GLU A 97 15.48 -59.13 -2.91
CA GLU A 97 16.31 -59.23 -1.70
C GLU A 97 17.81 -59.24 -2.08
N PRO A 98 18.65 -58.31 -1.58
CA PRO A 98 20.10 -58.39 -1.74
C PRO A 98 20.79 -58.92 -0.45
N PRO A 99 21.94 -59.61 -0.56
CA PRO A 99 22.55 -60.40 0.52
C PRO A 99 23.34 -59.56 1.54
N PRO A 100 23.68 -60.11 2.73
CA PRO A 100 24.00 -59.34 3.92
C PRO A 100 25.48 -58.96 3.98
N LEU A 101 25.77 -57.68 4.26
CA LEU A 101 27.11 -57.19 4.55
C LEU A 101 27.25 -56.86 6.04
N GLN A 102 28.32 -57.42 6.60
CA GLN A 102 28.67 -57.42 8.01
C GLN A 102 29.04 -56.05 8.56
N ILE A 103 28.68 -55.90 9.83
CA ILE A 103 28.99 -54.80 10.75
C ILE A 103 30.49 -54.78 11.03
N SER A 104 31.13 -53.64 10.81
CA SER A 104 32.34 -53.26 11.55
C SER A 104 32.26 -51.79 11.96
N SER A 105 32.28 -51.62 13.27
CA SER A 105 32.17 -50.40 14.05
C SER A 105 33.44 -49.55 14.05
N SER A 106 33.23 -48.27 14.35
CA SER A 106 34.04 -47.38 15.21
C SER A 106 35.47 -47.03 14.75
N GLU A 107 35.75 -45.75 14.51
CA GLU A 107 36.16 -44.82 15.57
C GLU A 107 36.22 -43.37 15.04
N THR A 108 36.00 -42.49 16.00
CA THR A 108 35.90 -41.03 16.00
C THR A 108 37.23 -40.33 15.76
N ASP A 109 37.21 -39.19 15.07
CA ASP A 109 38.05 -38.05 15.44
C ASP A 109 37.49 -36.73 14.90
N SER A 110 37.24 -35.82 15.83
CA SER A 110 36.76 -34.46 15.67
C SER A 110 37.92 -33.47 15.78
N PRO A 111 37.98 -32.41 14.94
CA PRO A 111 38.69 -31.19 15.27
C PRO A 111 37.73 -30.00 15.38
N THR A 112 37.68 -29.45 16.59
CA THR A 112 37.12 -28.16 16.99
C THR A 112 37.86 -27.01 16.32
N HIS A 113 37.15 -26.07 15.70
CA HIS A 113 37.67 -24.72 15.40
C HIS A 113 36.89 -23.69 16.21
N SER A 114 37.62 -23.08 17.14
CA SER A 114 37.22 -22.05 18.08
C SER A 114 37.04 -20.69 17.41
N LEU A 115 35.98 -20.01 17.83
CA LEU A 115 35.63 -18.62 17.58
C LEU A 115 36.71 -17.68 18.12
N ASP A 116 37.16 -16.75 17.29
CA ASP A 116 38.01 -15.64 17.71
C ASP A 116 37.20 -14.36 17.70
N SER A 117 37.29 -13.64 18.81
CA SER A 117 36.54 -12.45 19.15
C SER A 117 37.54 -11.35 19.48
N SER A 118 37.58 -10.29 18.69
CA SER A 118 38.03 -8.94 19.09
C SER A 118 38.09 -8.04 17.85
N ASP A 119 37.37 -6.91 17.88
CA ASP A 119 38.05 -5.61 17.99
C ASP A 119 37.02 -4.47 18.11
N ASN A 120 37.05 -3.86 19.30
CA ASN A 120 36.43 -2.59 19.60
C ASN A 120 37.24 -1.47 18.93
N ASN A 121 36.59 -0.61 18.16
CA ASN A 121 37.13 0.71 17.83
C ASN A 121 36.12 1.80 18.17
N SER A 122 36.40 2.45 19.29
CA SER A 122 35.87 3.75 19.69
C SER A 122 36.52 4.86 18.85
N ILE A 123 35.74 5.73 18.20
CA ILE A 123 36.23 7.00 17.67
C ILE A 123 35.32 8.14 18.13
N VAL A 124 35.99 9.17 18.64
CA VAL A 124 35.54 10.37 19.35
C VAL A 124 34.83 11.34 18.42
N GLY A 125 33.86 12.07 18.97
CA GLY A 125 33.03 13.05 18.29
C GLY A 125 33.79 14.26 17.73
N SER A 126 33.22 14.84 16.69
CA SER A 126 33.60 16.16 16.16
C SER A 126 32.34 17.01 16.01
N ASP A 127 32.45 18.24 16.47
CA ASP A 127 31.38 19.24 16.57
C ASP A 127 30.85 19.63 15.18
N ILE A 128 29.56 19.37 14.95
CA ILE A 128 28.86 19.78 13.73
C ILE A 128 28.23 21.15 13.97
N ASN A 129 28.83 22.17 13.37
CA ASN A 129 28.28 23.52 13.30
C ASN A 129 27.15 23.55 12.25
N ASN A 130 25.91 23.73 12.73
CA ASN A 130 24.69 23.86 11.94
C ASN A 130 24.78 25.05 10.98
N LYS A 131 24.82 24.79 9.67
CA LYS A 131 24.47 25.79 8.65
C LYS A 131 23.03 25.59 8.21
N SER A 132 22.27 26.66 8.32
CA SER A 132 20.84 26.80 8.14
C SER A 132 20.34 26.46 6.74
N ASP A 133 19.30 25.64 6.70
CA ASP A 133 18.52 25.28 5.52
C ASP A 133 17.84 26.52 4.92
N LYS A 134 18.09 26.77 3.63
CA LYS A 134 17.36 27.76 2.83
C LYS A 134 16.08 27.12 2.28
N GLU A 135 14.96 27.66 2.74
CA GLU A 135 13.59 27.28 2.36
C GLU A 135 13.33 27.32 0.85
N GLU A 136 12.64 26.28 0.38
CA GLU A 136 12.16 26.09 -0.98
C GLU A 136 11.15 27.18 -1.39
N LYS A 137 11.45 27.88 -2.48
CA LYS A 137 10.49 28.76 -3.17
C LYS A 137 9.41 27.91 -3.86
N SER A 138 8.19 27.97 -3.32
CA SER A 138 6.98 27.46 -3.96
C SER A 138 6.72 28.16 -5.31
N PRO A 139 6.37 27.42 -6.39
CA PRO A 139 6.06 28.02 -7.68
C PRO A 139 4.70 28.73 -7.65
N THR A 140 4.73 29.98 -8.09
CA THR A 140 3.60 30.91 -8.21
C THR A 140 2.53 30.37 -9.16
N LEU A 141 1.40 29.93 -8.58
CA LEU A 141 0.15 29.68 -9.31
C LEU A 141 -0.43 31.00 -9.81
N ALA A 142 -0.59 31.11 -11.13
CA ALA A 142 -1.29 32.20 -11.80
C ALA A 142 -2.76 32.24 -11.36
N ASN A 143 -3.09 33.17 -10.47
CA ASN A 143 -4.41 33.34 -9.90
C ASN A 143 -5.23 34.29 -10.79
N ASN A 144 -6.19 33.72 -11.52
CA ASN A 144 -7.11 34.44 -12.41
C ASN A 144 -8.26 35.03 -11.57
N ASN A 145 -8.01 36.14 -10.88
CA ASN A 145 -9.03 36.84 -10.08
C ASN A 145 -9.76 37.89 -10.94
N ASN A 146 -11.00 37.55 -11.33
CA ASN A 146 -11.99 38.50 -11.84
C ASN A 146 -12.46 39.42 -10.70
N ASN A 147 -11.82 40.58 -10.56
CA ASN A 147 -12.25 41.64 -9.66
C ASN A 147 -13.33 42.52 -10.33
N ASN A 148 -14.59 42.30 -9.95
CA ASN A 148 -15.66 43.28 -10.12
C ASN A 148 -15.58 44.30 -8.99
N ASN A 149 -14.86 45.41 -9.22
CA ASN A 149 -14.86 46.55 -8.29
C ASN A 149 -15.76 47.66 -8.84
N ASN A 150 -16.86 47.89 -8.14
CA ASN A 150 -17.73 49.06 -8.27
C ASN A 150 -16.92 50.32 -8.01
N ILE A 151 -16.99 51.24 -8.96
CA ILE A 151 -16.35 52.56 -8.91
C ILE A 151 -17.31 53.52 -8.19
N ASP A 152 -16.93 53.92 -6.98
CA ASP A 152 -17.51 55.06 -6.30
C ASP A 152 -16.96 56.36 -6.90
N ASN A 153 -17.88 57.13 -7.49
CA ASN A 153 -17.68 58.50 -7.93
C ASN A 153 -17.70 59.43 -6.72
N ASN A 154 -16.70 60.31 -6.58
CA ASN A 154 -16.95 61.74 -6.34
C ASN A 154 -15.67 62.59 -6.37
N ASN A 155 -15.59 63.37 -7.46
CA ASN A 155 -15.47 64.83 -7.49
C ASN A 155 -14.34 65.56 -6.73
N LYS A 156 -13.58 66.27 -7.59
CA LYS A 156 -13.13 67.67 -7.47
C LYS A 156 -11.98 67.95 -6.51
N ASP A 157 -10.84 68.35 -7.08
CA ASP A 157 -10.46 69.76 -6.98
C ASP A 157 -9.48 70.17 -8.10
N ASN A 158 -9.81 71.31 -8.70
CA ASN A 158 -9.01 72.05 -9.66
C ASN A 158 -7.95 72.86 -8.91
N SER A 159 -6.71 72.93 -9.39
CA SER A 159 -5.88 74.13 -9.29
C SER A 159 -4.69 74.08 -10.26
N GLN A 160 -4.56 75.19 -10.97
CA GLN A 160 -3.53 75.55 -11.95
C GLN A 160 -2.15 75.71 -11.29
N ASP A 161 -1.04 75.39 -11.98
CA ASP A 161 -0.18 76.43 -12.59
C ASP A 161 1.13 75.87 -13.20
N ASN A 162 1.35 76.25 -14.47
CA ASN A 162 2.57 76.80 -15.08
C ASN A 162 3.94 76.06 -15.07
N ASN A 163 4.32 75.70 -16.32
CA ASN A 163 5.59 76.06 -17.00
C ASN A 163 6.93 75.52 -16.46
N LYS A 164 7.54 74.55 -17.18
CA LYS A 164 8.61 74.79 -18.20
C LYS A 164 9.38 73.52 -18.55
N ASP A 165 9.62 73.40 -19.85
CA ASP A 165 10.83 72.93 -20.53
C ASP A 165 11.35 71.48 -20.39
N ASN A 166 11.56 70.92 -21.58
CA ASN A 166 12.54 69.91 -22.01
C ASN A 166 12.12 68.43 -22.10
N ASN A 167 12.21 67.97 -23.36
CA ASN A 167 12.72 66.67 -23.81
C ASN A 167 12.10 65.40 -23.19
N ASN A 168 11.23 64.74 -23.95
CA ASN A 168 11.65 63.56 -24.71
C ASN A 168 10.46 62.93 -25.44
N GLN A 169 10.78 62.33 -26.58
CA GLN A 169 9.89 61.60 -27.47
C GLN A 169 9.01 60.61 -26.70
N VAL A 170 7.71 60.88 -26.62
CA VAL A 170 6.71 59.88 -26.23
C VAL A 170 5.72 59.75 -27.38
N SER A 171 5.68 58.52 -27.86
CA SER A 171 4.84 57.90 -28.87
C SER A 171 3.41 58.44 -28.95
N LYS A 172 2.97 58.72 -30.18
CA LYS A 172 1.56 58.99 -30.50
C LYS A 172 0.69 57.79 -30.07
N PRO A 173 -0.48 58.02 -29.45
CA PRO A 173 -1.35 56.95 -29.00
C PRO A 173 -1.98 56.27 -30.21
N ILE A 174 -1.74 54.97 -30.34
CA ILE A 174 -2.29 54.11 -31.38
C ILE A 174 -3.80 54.05 -31.16
N THR A 175 -4.55 54.65 -32.08
CA THR A 175 -6.01 54.63 -32.10
C THR A 175 -6.53 53.21 -32.33
N GLU A 176 -7.51 52.81 -31.51
CA GLU A 176 -8.16 51.51 -31.37
C GLU A 176 -8.63 50.81 -32.66
N ILE A 177 -8.58 51.51 -33.80
CA ILE A 177 -9.01 51.00 -35.10
C ILE A 177 -7.96 50.06 -35.71
N GLU A 178 -6.66 50.27 -35.48
CA GLU A 178 -5.63 49.39 -36.07
C GLU A 178 -5.52 48.01 -35.40
N MET A 179 -5.84 47.90 -34.10
CA MET A 179 -5.82 46.62 -33.38
C MET A 179 -6.92 45.64 -33.80
N SER A 180 -8.04 46.14 -34.34
CA SER A 180 -9.14 45.28 -34.82
C SER A 180 -8.82 44.58 -36.14
N SER A 181 -8.05 45.22 -37.02
CA SER A 181 -7.65 44.64 -38.31
C SER A 181 -6.55 43.57 -38.16
N PHE A 182 -5.67 43.71 -37.16
CA PHE A 182 -4.63 42.71 -36.91
C PHE A 182 -5.15 41.44 -36.25
N ARG A 183 -6.23 41.51 -35.45
CA ARG A 183 -6.85 40.33 -34.83
C ARG A 183 -7.78 39.52 -35.74
N SER A 184 -8.32 40.13 -36.80
CA SER A 184 -9.21 39.40 -37.73
C SER A 184 -8.42 38.55 -38.73
N ASN A 185 -7.22 38.94 -39.12
CA ASN A 185 -6.44 38.14 -40.08
C ASN A 185 -5.68 36.96 -39.48
N GLN A 186 -5.46 36.91 -38.16
CA GLN A 186 -4.85 35.74 -37.50
C GLN A 186 -5.86 34.70 -37.00
N SER A 187 -7.14 35.05 -36.85
CA SER A 187 -8.16 34.10 -36.40
C SER A 187 -8.76 33.24 -37.52
N VAL A 188 -8.53 33.57 -38.79
CA VAL A 188 -9.08 32.81 -39.93
C VAL A 188 -8.15 31.71 -40.43
N SER A 189 -6.86 31.67 -40.06
CA SER A 189 -5.93 30.63 -40.55
C SER A 189 -5.77 29.40 -39.64
N LEU A 190 -6.47 29.33 -38.50
CA LEU A 190 -6.42 28.17 -37.59
C LEU A 190 -7.71 27.33 -37.56
N LEU A 191 -8.63 27.57 -38.50
CA LEU A 191 -9.61 26.55 -38.88
C LEU A 191 -8.96 25.55 -39.85
N HIS A 192 -7.78 25.03 -39.47
CA HIS A 192 -7.31 23.76 -40.03
C HIS A 192 -8.42 22.76 -39.75
N ASP A 193 -8.98 22.25 -40.84
CA ASP A 193 -9.96 21.18 -40.92
C ASP A 193 -9.67 20.15 -39.82
N ARG A 194 -10.37 20.27 -38.68
CA ARG A 194 -10.21 19.36 -37.54
C ARG A 194 -10.83 18.06 -37.98
N GLN A 195 -10.04 17.25 -38.69
CA GLN A 195 -10.42 15.92 -39.10
C GLN A 195 -10.83 15.16 -37.85
N ASN A 196 -12.13 14.85 -37.73
CA ASN A 196 -12.61 13.96 -36.69
C ASN A 196 -11.80 12.66 -36.77
N LYS A 197 -11.17 12.27 -35.66
CA LYS A 197 -10.44 11.00 -35.55
C LYS A 197 -11.38 9.89 -36.04
N THR A 198 -10.93 9.05 -36.95
CA THR A 198 -11.71 7.87 -37.37
C THR A 198 -11.51 6.75 -36.36
N TRP A 199 -12.53 5.91 -36.15
CA TRP A 199 -12.40 4.73 -35.27
C TRP A 199 -11.21 3.85 -35.65
N LEU A 200 -11.00 3.63 -36.95
CA LEU A 200 -9.88 2.81 -37.44
C LEU A 200 -8.53 3.44 -37.08
N SER A 201 -8.37 4.77 -37.22
CA SER A 201 -7.15 5.45 -36.82
C SER A 201 -6.92 5.41 -35.31
N THR A 202 -7.96 5.58 -34.50
CA THR A 202 -7.85 5.53 -33.03
C THR A 202 -7.46 4.13 -32.57
N ILE A 203 -8.15 3.08 -33.04
CA ILE A 203 -7.84 1.69 -32.72
C ILE A 203 -6.40 1.37 -33.12
N LYS A 204 -5.98 1.75 -34.33
CA LYS A 204 -4.62 1.52 -34.81
C LYS A 204 -3.59 2.23 -33.94
N ASN A 205 -3.82 3.48 -33.57
CA ASN A 205 -2.89 4.26 -32.75
C ASN A 205 -2.80 3.71 -31.33
N GLN A 206 -3.91 3.23 -30.76
CA GLN A 206 -3.96 2.72 -29.40
C GLN A 206 -3.42 1.29 -29.25
N LEU A 207 -3.59 0.45 -30.27
CA LEU A 207 -3.20 -0.97 -30.23
C LEU A 207 -1.80 -1.27 -30.80
N ILE A 208 -1.20 -0.39 -31.60
CA ILE A 208 0.20 -0.59 -32.03
C ILE A 208 1.10 -0.47 -30.80
N PRO A 209 1.84 -1.52 -30.41
CA PRO A 209 2.66 -1.49 -29.20
C PRO A 209 3.78 -0.47 -29.33
N THR A 210 3.85 0.45 -28.37
CA THR A 210 5.01 1.33 -28.16
C THR A 210 6.04 0.63 -27.27
N SER A 211 7.25 1.19 -27.15
CA SER A 211 8.21 0.70 -26.15
C SER A 211 7.66 0.76 -24.72
N GLY A 212 6.80 1.76 -24.45
CA GLY A 212 6.06 1.88 -23.21
C GLY A 212 5.11 0.73 -22.96
N ASP A 213 4.37 0.32 -24.00
CA ASP A 213 3.43 -0.78 -23.91
C ASP A 213 4.14 -2.10 -23.60
N VAL A 214 5.31 -2.37 -24.20
CA VAL A 214 6.09 -3.58 -23.92
C VAL A 214 6.44 -3.67 -22.43
N ASN A 215 6.89 -2.57 -21.84
CA ASN A 215 7.25 -2.55 -20.42
C ASN A 215 6.04 -2.74 -19.51
N ALA A 216 4.94 -2.09 -19.87
CA ALA A 216 3.69 -2.22 -19.16
C ALA A 216 3.13 -3.66 -19.22
N VAL A 217 3.25 -4.36 -20.36
CA VAL A 217 2.88 -5.78 -20.49
C VAL A 217 3.63 -6.62 -19.47
N PHE A 218 4.95 -6.53 -19.42
CA PHE A 218 5.74 -7.37 -18.51
C PHE A 218 5.43 -7.08 -17.04
N SER A 219 5.25 -5.81 -16.68
CA SER A 219 4.86 -5.44 -15.31
C SER A 219 3.51 -6.04 -14.92
N VAL A 220 2.48 -5.92 -15.77
CA VAL A 220 1.14 -6.47 -15.46
C VAL A 220 1.12 -7.99 -15.47
N VAL A 221 1.83 -8.63 -16.39
CA VAL A 221 1.91 -10.11 -16.46
C VAL A 221 2.61 -10.67 -15.22
N LEU A 222 3.75 -10.10 -14.82
CA LEU A 222 4.48 -10.58 -13.64
C LEU A 222 3.73 -10.32 -12.33
N ASP A 223 3.01 -9.21 -12.22
CA ASP A 223 2.15 -8.92 -11.06
C ASP A 223 1.01 -9.95 -10.93
N ASN A 224 0.29 -10.23 -12.03
CA ASN A 224 -0.75 -11.26 -12.00
C ASN A 224 -0.19 -12.67 -11.76
N LEU A 225 1.00 -12.96 -12.29
CA LEU A 225 1.68 -14.22 -12.05
C LEU A 225 2.07 -14.36 -10.57
N ALA A 226 2.59 -13.30 -9.94
CA ALA A 226 2.91 -13.26 -8.52
C ALA A 226 1.67 -13.57 -7.68
N ASN A 227 0.53 -12.97 -8.02
CA ASN A 227 -0.75 -13.26 -7.36
C ASN A 227 -1.14 -14.74 -7.48
N ILE A 228 -1.09 -15.30 -8.69
CA ILE A 228 -1.42 -16.72 -8.90
C ILE A 228 -0.44 -17.62 -8.13
N ALA A 229 0.86 -17.29 -8.12
CA ALA A 229 1.86 -18.03 -7.37
C ALA A 229 1.58 -18.02 -5.85
N SER A 230 1.15 -16.88 -5.30
CA SER A 230 0.75 -16.78 -3.89
C SER A 230 -0.50 -17.61 -3.59
N LEU A 231 -1.52 -17.56 -4.45
CA LEU A 231 -2.74 -18.39 -4.31
C LEU A 231 -2.40 -19.88 -4.28
N VAL A 232 -1.63 -20.35 -5.26
CA VAL A 232 -1.19 -21.75 -5.36
C VAL A 232 -0.36 -22.13 -4.13
N GLY A 233 0.57 -21.26 -3.74
CA GLY A 233 1.45 -21.45 -2.59
C GLY A 233 0.69 -21.63 -1.28
N ILE A 234 -0.35 -20.83 -1.04
CA ILE A 234 -1.16 -20.93 0.18
C ILE A 234 -1.99 -22.22 0.18
N LEU A 235 -2.67 -22.53 -0.93
CA LEU A 235 -3.53 -23.72 -0.99
C LEU A 235 -2.74 -25.03 -0.84
N GLN A 236 -1.53 -25.08 -1.42
CA GLN A 236 -0.65 -26.23 -1.29
C GLN A 236 0.05 -26.24 0.08
N GLY A 237 0.69 -25.14 0.47
CA GLY A 237 1.54 -25.08 1.66
C GLY A 237 0.74 -25.12 2.97
N ALA A 238 -0.31 -24.30 3.10
CA ALA A 238 -1.05 -24.17 4.34
C ALA A 238 -2.13 -25.26 4.53
N TYR A 239 -2.71 -25.78 3.42
CA TYR A 239 -3.83 -26.73 3.48
C TYR A 239 -3.54 -28.09 2.86
N GLY A 240 -2.37 -28.28 2.22
CA GLY A 240 -1.99 -29.58 1.63
C GLY A 240 -2.85 -30.00 0.45
N MET A 241 -3.45 -29.06 -0.30
CA MET A 241 -4.20 -29.43 -1.51
C MET A 241 -3.26 -29.96 -2.60
N PRO A 242 -3.61 -31.06 -3.30
CA PRO A 242 -2.82 -31.56 -4.41
C PRO A 242 -2.67 -30.54 -5.54
N ILE A 243 -1.45 -30.42 -6.07
CA ILE A 243 -1.09 -29.39 -7.06
C ILE A 243 -1.84 -29.54 -8.39
N ASP A 244 -2.18 -30.76 -8.78
CA ASP A 244 -2.98 -31.07 -9.97
C ASP A 244 -4.39 -30.50 -9.84
N LEU A 245 -5.03 -30.67 -8.69
CA LEU A 245 -6.35 -30.10 -8.42
C LEU A 245 -6.29 -28.58 -8.27
N VAL A 246 -5.25 -28.05 -7.63
CA VAL A 246 -5.06 -26.60 -7.49
C VAL A 246 -4.91 -25.95 -8.87
N THR A 247 -4.03 -26.48 -9.70
CA THR A 247 -3.77 -25.98 -11.07
C THR A 247 -5.03 -26.07 -11.93
N LYS A 248 -5.80 -27.16 -11.78
CA LYS A 248 -7.04 -27.39 -12.53
C LYS A 248 -8.17 -26.42 -12.17
N TYR A 249 -8.40 -26.16 -10.89
CA TYR A 249 -9.58 -25.41 -10.47
C TYR A 249 -9.32 -23.91 -10.20
N PHE A 250 -8.10 -23.53 -9.80
CA PHE A 250 -7.85 -22.21 -9.21
C PHE A 250 -7.07 -21.24 -10.12
N ILE A 251 -6.66 -21.64 -11.33
CA ILE A 251 -5.86 -20.78 -12.22
C ILE A 251 -6.69 -20.21 -13.39
N ALA A 252 -7.40 -21.05 -14.15
CA ALA A 252 -8.06 -20.61 -15.38
C ALA A 252 -9.21 -19.62 -15.16
N GLY A 253 -9.98 -19.78 -14.07
CA GLY A 253 -11.07 -18.87 -13.72
C GLY A 253 -10.59 -17.45 -13.41
N PRO A 254 -9.63 -17.26 -12.47
CA PRO A 254 -9.03 -15.96 -12.21
C PRO A 254 -8.37 -15.34 -13.45
N ALA A 255 -7.62 -16.13 -14.23
CA ALA A 255 -6.99 -15.67 -15.46
C ALA A 255 -8.00 -15.13 -16.48
N LEU A 256 -9.14 -15.82 -16.65
CA LEU A 256 -10.23 -15.36 -17.51
C LEU A 256 -10.82 -14.02 -17.02
N ALA A 257 -11.00 -13.88 -15.71
CA ALA A 257 -11.52 -12.65 -15.11
C ALA A 257 -10.61 -11.44 -15.43
N VAL A 258 -9.29 -11.62 -15.32
CA VAL A 258 -8.30 -10.60 -15.69
C VAL A 258 -8.35 -10.27 -17.17
N MET A 259 -8.48 -11.28 -18.04
CA MET A 259 -8.61 -11.06 -19.49
C MET A 259 -9.83 -10.21 -19.83
N ILE A 260 -10.99 -10.52 -19.24
CA ILE A 260 -12.23 -9.77 -19.46
C ILE A 260 -12.06 -8.31 -19.02
N GLY A 261 -11.54 -8.08 -17.81
CA GLY A 261 -11.36 -6.73 -17.28
C GLY A 261 -10.34 -5.91 -18.08
N SER A 262 -9.24 -6.53 -18.49
CA SER A 262 -8.20 -5.88 -19.28
C SER A 262 -8.68 -5.50 -20.68
N ILE A 263 -9.40 -6.40 -21.36
CA ILE A 263 -10.02 -6.10 -22.65
C ILE A 263 -11.04 -4.96 -22.50
N ALA A 264 -11.89 -5.01 -21.47
CA ALA A 264 -12.92 -4.00 -21.25
C ALA A 264 -12.32 -2.60 -20.97
N LEU A 265 -11.30 -2.49 -20.11
CA LEU A 265 -10.63 -1.21 -19.84
C LEU A 265 -9.78 -0.73 -21.01
N SER A 266 -9.16 -1.62 -21.79
CA SER A 266 -8.50 -1.26 -23.05
C SER A 266 -9.50 -0.67 -24.05
N CYS A 267 -10.66 -1.32 -24.25
CA CYS A 267 -11.73 -0.78 -25.08
C CYS A 267 -12.26 0.56 -24.57
N TYR A 268 -12.35 0.74 -23.25
CA TYR A 268 -12.80 2.01 -22.67
C TYR A 268 -11.77 3.13 -22.89
N ALA A 269 -10.48 2.85 -22.79
CA ALA A 269 -9.42 3.80 -23.13
C ALA A 269 -9.49 4.25 -24.60
N ILE A 270 -9.71 3.30 -25.53
CA ILE A 270 -9.89 3.58 -26.96
C ILE A 270 -11.12 4.46 -27.19
N TYR A 271 -12.23 4.16 -26.51
CA TYR A 271 -13.45 4.96 -26.58
C TYR A 271 -13.21 6.41 -26.10
N LEU A 272 -12.48 6.59 -25.01
CA LEU A 272 -12.14 7.92 -24.50
C LEU A 272 -11.22 8.68 -25.46
N ASP A 273 -10.19 8.05 -26.03
CA ASP A 273 -9.30 8.68 -27.02
C ASP A 273 -10.04 9.09 -28.31
N TYR A 274 -11.01 8.28 -28.75
CA TYR A 274 -11.86 8.64 -29.90
C TYR A 274 -12.66 9.93 -29.64
N HIS A 275 -13.14 10.12 -28.42
CA HIS A 275 -13.91 11.30 -28.02
C HIS A 275 -13.05 12.49 -27.57
N GLU A 276 -11.74 12.30 -27.42
CA GLU A 276 -10.82 13.35 -27.02
C GLU A 276 -10.56 14.33 -28.17
N LYS A 277 -10.75 15.63 -27.88
CA LYS A 277 -10.63 16.73 -28.82
C LYS A 277 -9.23 17.34 -28.85
N ASP A 278 -8.47 17.18 -27.76
CA ASP A 278 -7.11 17.68 -27.66
C ASP A 278 -6.11 16.63 -28.22
N PRO A 279 -5.40 16.92 -29.33
CA PRO A 279 -4.41 15.99 -29.87
C PRO A 279 -3.19 15.78 -28.97
N SER A 280 -2.96 16.66 -28.00
CA SER A 280 -1.84 16.53 -27.04
C SER A 280 -2.13 15.53 -25.92
N VAL A 281 -3.41 15.23 -25.68
CA VAL A 281 -3.83 14.27 -24.66
C VAL A 281 -3.84 12.87 -25.25
N HIS A 282 -3.06 11.98 -24.63
CA HIS A 282 -3.12 10.55 -24.93
C HIS A 282 -3.70 9.79 -23.75
N TYR A 283 -4.50 8.78 -24.05
CA TYR A 283 -5.09 7.89 -23.06
C TYR A 283 -4.25 6.61 -22.91
N THR A 284 -4.03 6.23 -21.65
CA THR A 284 -3.48 4.94 -21.25
C THR A 284 -4.62 4.11 -20.65
N ALA A 285 -4.65 2.80 -20.88
CA ALA A 285 -5.62 1.95 -20.20
C ALA A 285 -5.32 1.88 -18.71
N ILE A 286 -6.34 1.79 -17.86
CA ILE A 286 -6.11 1.43 -16.45
C ILE A 286 -5.75 -0.06 -16.41
N PRO A 287 -4.61 -0.46 -15.79
CA PRO A 287 -4.24 -1.87 -15.68
C PRO A 287 -5.23 -2.64 -14.80
N VAL A 288 -5.45 -3.91 -15.11
CA VAL A 288 -6.32 -4.82 -14.35
C VAL A 288 -5.54 -6.06 -13.96
N GLY A 289 -5.82 -6.58 -12.78
CA GLY A 289 -5.37 -7.90 -12.40
C GLY A 289 -6.14 -8.47 -11.22
N LEU A 290 -5.54 -9.46 -10.58
CA LEU A 290 -6.07 -10.08 -9.35
C LEU A 290 -5.80 -9.20 -8.14
N ASP A 291 -6.81 -9.00 -7.31
CA ASP A 291 -6.67 -8.25 -6.06
C ASP A 291 -5.78 -9.01 -5.08
N ALA A 292 -4.57 -8.51 -4.87
CA ALA A 292 -3.54 -9.18 -4.07
C ALA A 292 -3.97 -9.46 -2.62
N PRO A 293 -4.58 -8.49 -1.88
CA PRO A 293 -5.21 -8.78 -0.60
C PRO A 293 -6.20 -9.94 -0.62
N SER A 294 -7.11 -10.02 -1.61
CA SER A 294 -8.03 -11.16 -1.72
C SER A 294 -7.34 -12.47 -2.10
N THR A 295 -6.25 -12.39 -2.86
CA THR A 295 -5.50 -13.54 -3.33
C THR A 295 -4.77 -14.25 -2.19
N ILE A 296 -4.46 -13.52 -1.13
CA ILE A 296 -3.92 -14.07 0.13
C ILE A 296 -5.07 -14.40 1.10
N GLY A 297 -6.00 -13.48 1.29
CA GLY A 297 -6.99 -13.60 2.34
C GLY A 297 -8.14 -14.56 2.05
N LEU A 298 -8.63 -14.70 0.81
CA LEU A 298 -9.68 -15.66 0.49
C LEU A 298 -9.23 -17.12 0.59
N PRO A 299 -8.02 -17.53 0.15
CA PRO A 299 -7.58 -18.90 0.41
C PRO A 299 -7.42 -19.21 1.89
N LEU A 300 -6.99 -18.25 2.72
CA LEU A 300 -6.84 -18.45 4.17
C LEU A 300 -8.18 -18.41 4.95
N LEU A 301 -9.10 -17.54 4.55
CA LEU A 301 -10.33 -17.28 5.32
C LEU A 301 -11.55 -18.03 4.80
N VAL A 302 -11.52 -18.52 3.56
CA VAL A 302 -12.69 -19.11 2.88
C VAL A 302 -12.37 -20.48 2.31
N ILE A 303 -11.44 -20.54 1.35
CA ILE A 303 -11.24 -21.76 0.54
C ILE A 303 -10.60 -22.86 1.40
N GLY A 304 -9.51 -22.53 2.08
CA GLY A 304 -8.78 -23.47 2.94
C GLY A 304 -9.62 -24.00 4.10
N PRO A 305 -10.29 -23.15 4.89
CA PRO A 305 -11.22 -23.61 5.93
C PRO A 305 -12.36 -24.48 5.39
N ALA A 306 -12.92 -24.14 4.22
CA ALA A 306 -13.95 -24.96 3.57
C ALA A 306 -13.39 -26.35 3.16
N TYR A 307 -12.16 -26.40 2.65
CA TYR A 307 -11.48 -27.66 2.33
C TYR A 307 -11.22 -28.49 3.58
N ALA A 308 -10.63 -27.90 4.63
CA ALA A 308 -10.34 -28.58 5.88
C ALA A 308 -11.62 -29.12 6.54
N LEU A 309 -12.71 -28.37 6.50
CA LEU A 309 -14.02 -28.80 6.98
C LEU A 309 -14.57 -29.98 6.15
N ALA A 310 -14.46 -29.94 4.83
CA ALA A 310 -14.92 -31.02 3.96
C ALA A 310 -14.13 -32.31 4.19
N ILE A 311 -12.81 -32.23 4.37
CA ILE A 311 -11.95 -33.36 4.74
C ILE A 311 -12.34 -33.91 6.11
N LYS A 312 -12.53 -33.04 7.11
CA LYS A 312 -12.99 -33.44 8.45
C LYS A 312 -14.33 -34.17 8.42
N ASN A 313 -15.22 -33.79 7.51
CA ASN A 313 -16.51 -34.43 7.30
C ASN A 313 -16.43 -35.75 6.50
N GLY A 314 -15.22 -36.20 6.14
CA GLY A 314 -14.99 -37.47 5.44
C GLY A 314 -15.15 -37.41 3.92
N SER A 315 -15.12 -36.21 3.33
CA SER A 315 -15.13 -36.08 1.86
C SER A 315 -13.83 -36.58 1.26
N SER A 316 -13.89 -37.15 0.05
CA SER A 316 -12.68 -37.46 -0.72
C SER A 316 -11.91 -36.18 -1.02
N ILE A 317 -10.59 -36.26 -1.26
CA ILE A 317 -9.77 -35.09 -1.58
C ILE A 317 -10.32 -34.32 -2.80
N PRO A 318 -10.66 -34.97 -3.94
CA PRO A 318 -11.25 -34.27 -5.09
C PRO A 318 -12.59 -33.59 -4.79
N ASP A 319 -13.46 -34.24 -4.01
CA ASP A 319 -14.77 -33.67 -3.65
C ASP A 319 -14.61 -32.49 -2.67
N ALA A 320 -13.69 -32.60 -1.72
CA ALA A 320 -13.34 -31.53 -0.80
C ALA A 320 -12.79 -30.31 -1.54
N THR A 321 -11.87 -30.52 -2.50
CA THR A 321 -11.32 -29.44 -3.32
C THR A 321 -12.39 -28.78 -4.18
N ASN A 322 -13.25 -29.57 -4.83
CA ASN A 322 -14.34 -29.03 -5.65
C ASN A 322 -15.37 -28.25 -4.80
N SER A 323 -15.69 -28.73 -3.60
CA SER A 323 -16.56 -28.02 -2.66
C SER A 323 -15.95 -26.69 -2.22
N ALA A 324 -14.68 -26.70 -1.82
CA ALA A 324 -13.94 -25.49 -1.43
C ALA A 324 -13.83 -24.48 -2.57
N TRP A 325 -13.53 -24.96 -3.78
CA TRP A 325 -13.53 -24.14 -4.99
C TRP A 325 -14.89 -23.48 -5.23
N LEU A 326 -15.99 -24.23 -5.10
CA LEU A 326 -17.33 -23.71 -5.33
C LEU A 326 -17.74 -22.67 -4.27
N VAL A 327 -17.38 -22.88 -3.01
CA VAL A 327 -17.56 -21.88 -1.93
C VAL A 327 -16.75 -20.62 -2.23
N GLY A 328 -15.51 -20.76 -2.71
CA GLY A 328 -14.67 -19.64 -3.16
C GLY A 328 -15.33 -18.85 -4.29
N CYS A 329 -15.77 -19.52 -5.36
CA CYS A 329 -16.44 -18.89 -6.50
C CYS A 329 -17.70 -18.13 -6.06
N THR A 330 -18.51 -18.76 -5.21
CA THR A 330 -19.74 -18.16 -4.69
C THR A 330 -19.45 -16.92 -3.84
N THR A 331 -18.37 -16.95 -3.05
CA THR A 331 -17.94 -15.80 -2.26
C THR A 331 -17.50 -14.64 -3.15
N VAL A 332 -16.74 -14.93 -4.22
CA VAL A 332 -16.35 -13.92 -5.23
C VAL A 332 -17.56 -13.35 -5.97
N PHE A 333 -18.56 -14.17 -6.27
CA PHE A 333 -19.82 -13.67 -6.83
C PHE A 333 -20.49 -12.66 -5.90
N LEU A 334 -20.59 -12.98 -4.60
CA LEU A 334 -21.15 -12.07 -3.59
C LEU A 334 -20.34 -10.77 -3.53
N ILE A 335 -19.01 -10.86 -3.48
CA ILE A 335 -18.11 -9.70 -3.53
C ILE A 335 -18.43 -8.83 -4.76
N GLY A 336 -18.49 -9.44 -5.96
CA GLY A 336 -18.83 -8.77 -7.20
C GLY A 336 -20.19 -8.06 -7.16
N ALA A 337 -21.22 -8.72 -6.63
CA ALA A 337 -22.56 -8.13 -6.46
C ALA A 337 -22.54 -6.93 -5.50
N PHE A 338 -21.81 -7.02 -4.39
CA PHE A 338 -21.61 -5.89 -3.49
C PHE A 338 -20.81 -4.77 -4.13
N LYS A 339 -19.82 -5.07 -4.99
CA LYS A 339 -19.08 -4.04 -5.73
C LYS A 339 -20.02 -3.24 -6.64
N VAL A 340 -20.95 -3.89 -7.33
CA VAL A 340 -21.99 -3.20 -8.12
C VAL A 340 -22.85 -2.30 -7.22
N LEU A 341 -23.33 -2.82 -6.08
CA LEU A 341 -24.15 -2.05 -5.14
C LEU A 341 -23.43 -0.80 -4.61
N LEU A 342 -22.16 -0.96 -4.21
CA LEU A 342 -21.32 0.13 -3.71
C LEU A 342 -21.03 1.17 -4.80
N THR A 343 -20.90 0.75 -6.05
CA THR A 343 -20.74 1.65 -7.20
C THR A 343 -21.95 2.57 -7.38
N LEU A 344 -23.16 2.04 -7.18
CA LEU A 344 -24.39 2.84 -7.19
C LEU A 344 -24.43 3.85 -6.03
N MET A 345 -23.79 3.49 -4.91
CA MET A 345 -23.65 4.32 -3.71
C MET A 345 -22.43 5.25 -3.74
N SER A 346 -21.81 5.49 -4.91
CA SER A 346 -20.59 6.32 -5.01
C SER A 346 -20.77 7.77 -4.53
N PHE A 347 -22.00 8.25 -4.38
CA PHE A 347 -22.28 9.55 -3.76
C PHE A 347 -21.83 9.62 -2.30
N ALA A 348 -21.94 8.52 -1.55
CA ALA A 348 -21.55 8.44 -0.15
C ALA A 348 -20.03 8.56 0.01
N GLN A 349 -19.27 8.04 -0.97
CA GLN A 349 -17.81 8.11 -0.98
C GLN A 349 -17.30 9.56 -0.98
N LYS A 350 -18.07 10.53 -1.49
CA LYS A 350 -17.68 11.96 -1.46
C LYS A 350 -17.66 12.56 -0.05
N GLN A 351 -18.29 11.92 0.92
CA GLN A 351 -18.32 12.41 2.31
C GLN A 351 -17.05 12.01 3.08
N PHE A 352 -16.39 10.93 2.68
CA PHE A 352 -15.14 10.48 3.29
C PHE A 352 -14.00 11.42 2.93
N HIS A 353 -13.15 11.72 3.91
CA HIS A 353 -11.95 12.51 3.70
C HIS A 353 -10.96 11.73 2.82
N PRO A 354 -10.21 12.37 1.91
CA PRO A 354 -9.20 11.69 1.08
C PRO A 354 -8.21 10.83 1.88
N VAL A 355 -7.76 11.32 3.04
CA VAL A 355 -6.89 10.57 3.97
C VAL A 355 -7.48 9.22 4.38
N GLY A 356 -8.79 9.13 4.67
CA GLY A 356 -9.37 7.85 5.06
C GLY A 356 -9.34 6.84 3.92
N LYS A 357 -9.52 7.29 2.67
CA LYS A 357 -9.54 6.41 1.50
C LYS A 357 -8.13 5.95 1.12
N ALA A 358 -7.22 6.91 0.92
CA ALA A 358 -5.86 6.63 0.50
C ALA A 358 -5.03 6.01 1.64
N GLY A 359 -5.21 6.48 2.87
CA GLY A 359 -4.55 5.93 4.05
C GLY A 359 -4.96 4.48 4.32
N ALA A 360 -6.24 4.12 4.15
CA ALA A 360 -6.65 2.73 4.27
C ALA A 360 -5.99 1.84 3.22
N LEU A 361 -5.96 2.28 1.97
CA LEU A 361 -5.27 1.55 0.91
C LEU A 361 -3.76 1.40 1.20
N ALA A 362 -3.09 2.47 1.62
CA ALA A 362 -1.67 2.45 1.96
C ALA A 362 -1.35 1.56 3.16
N GLY A 363 -2.19 1.57 4.21
CA GLY A 363 -2.02 0.67 5.35
C GLY A 363 -2.15 -0.80 4.95
N ILE A 364 -3.09 -1.10 4.05
CA ILE A 364 -3.26 -2.46 3.50
C ILE A 364 -2.08 -2.83 2.61
N GLY A 365 -1.64 -1.92 1.74
CA GLY A 365 -0.45 -2.11 0.92
C GLY A 365 0.77 -2.41 1.77
N LEU A 366 1.02 -1.64 2.83
CA LEU A 366 2.15 -1.86 3.73
C LEU A 366 2.05 -3.21 4.47
N ALA A 367 0.87 -3.54 5.02
CA ALA A 367 0.72 -4.74 5.84
C ALA A 367 0.69 -6.03 5.00
N LEU A 368 -0.12 -6.08 3.93
CA LEU A 368 -0.34 -7.30 3.15
C LEU A 368 0.58 -7.42 1.94
N LEU A 369 1.00 -6.32 1.30
CA LEU A 369 1.94 -6.36 0.16
C LEU A 369 3.38 -6.08 0.58
N GLY A 370 3.58 -5.28 1.62
CA GLY A 370 4.89 -5.00 2.17
C GLY A 370 5.35 -6.12 3.10
N MET A 371 4.71 -6.25 4.27
CA MET A 371 5.19 -7.15 5.32
C MET A 371 5.04 -8.64 4.98
N ASN A 372 3.86 -9.07 4.52
CA ASN A 372 3.62 -10.49 4.18
C ASN A 372 4.57 -10.98 3.08
N GLU A 373 4.72 -10.19 2.03
CA GLU A 373 5.54 -10.56 0.88
C GLU A 373 7.04 -10.42 1.18
N LEU A 374 7.43 -9.50 2.06
CA LEU A 374 8.79 -9.44 2.57
C LEU A 374 9.18 -10.74 3.27
N LEU A 375 8.24 -11.43 3.95
CA LEU A 375 8.52 -12.74 4.55
C LEU A 375 8.93 -13.77 3.49
N THR A 376 8.23 -13.83 2.35
CA THR A 376 8.61 -14.70 1.22
C THR A 376 9.93 -14.27 0.57
N VAL A 377 10.24 -12.97 0.53
CA VAL A 377 11.53 -12.48 0.04
C VAL A 377 12.69 -12.94 0.94
N VAL A 378 12.50 -12.96 2.26
CA VAL A 378 13.55 -13.38 3.20
C VAL A 378 13.62 -14.90 3.41
N GLU A 379 12.66 -15.68 2.91
CA GLU A 379 12.75 -17.15 2.89
C GLU A 379 13.98 -17.63 2.09
N GLU A 380 14.31 -16.95 0.99
CA GLU A 380 15.55 -17.16 0.23
C GLU A 380 16.32 -15.83 0.15
N PRO A 381 17.10 -15.47 1.20
CA PRO A 381 17.63 -14.12 1.35
C PRO A 381 18.44 -13.63 0.14
N VAL A 382 19.28 -14.48 -0.45
CA VAL A 382 20.14 -14.06 -1.56
C VAL A 382 19.30 -13.72 -2.80
N VAL A 383 18.39 -14.62 -3.18
CA VAL A 383 17.52 -14.42 -4.35
C VAL A 383 16.58 -13.24 -4.11
N GLY A 384 15.92 -13.23 -2.96
CA GLY A 384 14.93 -12.22 -2.61
C GLY A 384 15.52 -10.83 -2.50
N TRP A 385 16.57 -10.64 -1.67
CA TRP A 385 17.18 -9.33 -1.49
C TRP A 385 17.81 -8.80 -2.77
N VAL A 386 18.50 -9.63 -3.56
CA VAL A 386 19.09 -9.17 -4.83
C VAL A 386 18.01 -8.75 -5.81
N SER A 387 16.94 -9.53 -5.94
CA SER A 387 15.81 -9.19 -6.81
C SER A 387 15.16 -7.88 -6.37
N LEU A 388 14.79 -7.78 -5.08
CA LEU A 388 14.24 -6.56 -4.50
C LEU A 388 15.15 -5.36 -4.73
N TRP A 389 16.45 -5.48 -4.46
CA TRP A 389 17.37 -4.36 -4.57
C TRP A 389 17.55 -3.89 -6.02
N ILE A 390 17.66 -4.82 -6.98
CA ILE A 390 17.69 -4.49 -8.40
C ILE A 390 16.42 -3.75 -8.80
N LEU A 391 15.26 -4.24 -8.36
CA LEU A 391 13.98 -3.60 -8.62
C LEU A 391 13.93 -2.17 -8.08
N LEU A 392 14.33 -1.97 -6.82
CA LEU A 392 14.36 -0.65 -6.18
C LEU A 392 15.33 0.30 -6.89
N LEU A 393 16.53 -0.17 -7.26
CA LEU A 393 17.53 0.63 -7.97
C LEU A 393 17.02 1.16 -9.31
N ILE A 394 16.20 0.37 -10.01
CA ILE A 394 15.71 0.70 -11.34
C ILE A 394 14.45 1.56 -11.27
N LEU A 395 13.52 1.26 -10.35
CA LEU A 395 12.18 1.84 -10.36
C LEU A 395 11.99 3.01 -9.39
N ILE A 396 12.75 3.11 -8.29
CA ILE A 396 12.61 4.25 -7.36
C ILE A 396 13.13 5.53 -8.03
N HIS A 397 12.33 6.59 -7.99
CA HIS A 397 12.76 7.93 -8.38
C HIS A 397 13.80 8.46 -7.41
N ARG A 398 15.02 8.68 -7.91
CA ARG A 398 16.09 9.32 -7.14
C ARG A 398 16.17 10.79 -7.52
N GLN A 399 16.56 11.63 -6.59
CA GLN A 399 16.88 13.03 -6.86
C GLN A 399 18.38 13.26 -6.73
N ASN A 400 18.97 13.98 -7.68
CA ASN A 400 20.34 14.47 -7.51
C ASN A 400 20.37 15.71 -6.60
N LYS A 401 21.56 16.21 -6.28
CA LYS A 401 21.76 17.43 -5.47
C LYS A 401 21.10 18.68 -6.07
N HIS A 402 20.72 18.66 -7.35
CA HIS A 402 20.06 19.75 -8.06
C HIS A 402 18.52 19.61 -8.09
N GLY A 403 17.96 18.56 -7.45
CA GLY A 403 16.52 18.29 -7.45
C GLY A 403 16.00 17.63 -8.74
N GLU A 404 16.88 17.27 -9.66
CA GLU A 404 16.51 16.60 -10.90
C GLU A 404 16.24 15.11 -10.64
N THR A 405 15.16 14.59 -11.23
CA THR A 405 14.82 13.18 -11.12
C THR A 405 15.75 12.33 -11.99
N VAL A 406 16.52 11.45 -11.36
CA VAL A 406 17.47 10.52 -12.00
C VAL A 406 16.87 9.12 -12.03
N GLY A 407 16.50 8.66 -13.22
CA GLY A 407 16.07 7.28 -13.48
C GLY A 407 17.15 6.45 -14.17
N ILE A 408 17.12 5.13 -13.99
CA ILE A 408 17.94 4.20 -14.77
C ILE A 408 17.12 3.74 -15.98
N SER A 409 17.56 4.11 -17.17
CA SER A 409 17.01 3.56 -18.41
C SER A 409 17.82 2.32 -18.79
N LEU A 410 17.20 1.14 -18.78
CA LEU A 410 17.86 -0.08 -19.19
C LEU A 410 18.07 -0.12 -20.71
N PRO A 411 19.16 -0.74 -21.20
CA PRO A 411 19.34 -0.98 -22.62
C PRO A 411 18.15 -1.79 -23.15
N PHE A 412 17.75 -1.50 -24.40
CA PHE A 412 16.56 -2.08 -25.06
C PHE A 412 15.21 -1.75 -24.40
N ASN A 413 15.17 -0.75 -23.51
CA ASN A 413 13.99 -0.42 -22.71
C ASN A 413 13.46 -1.62 -21.92
N LEU A 414 14.30 -2.55 -21.46
CA LEU A 414 13.82 -3.69 -20.66
C LEU A 414 13.05 -3.20 -19.41
N SER A 415 11.98 -3.91 -19.03
CA SER A 415 11.27 -3.62 -17.78
C SER A 415 12.16 -3.97 -16.59
N GLY A 416 12.30 -3.05 -15.63
CA GLY A 416 13.03 -3.30 -14.38
C GLY A 416 12.48 -4.49 -13.61
N VAL A 417 11.16 -4.71 -13.69
CA VAL A 417 10.47 -5.87 -13.09
C VAL A 417 10.94 -7.18 -13.73
N LEU A 418 11.03 -7.21 -15.06
CA LEU A 418 11.49 -8.38 -15.79
C LEU A 418 12.95 -8.67 -15.49
N LEU A 419 13.82 -7.65 -15.52
CA LEU A 419 15.24 -7.84 -15.23
C LEU A 419 15.46 -8.36 -13.81
N SER A 420 14.78 -7.76 -12.82
CA SER A 420 14.80 -8.22 -11.43
C SER A 420 14.42 -9.70 -11.34
N ALA A 421 13.28 -10.08 -11.91
CA ALA A 421 12.80 -11.46 -11.86
C ALA A 421 13.75 -12.45 -12.57
N LEU A 422 14.32 -12.07 -13.72
CA LEU A 422 15.27 -12.91 -14.46
C LEU A 422 16.58 -13.11 -13.71
N VAL A 423 17.16 -12.04 -13.15
CA VAL A 423 18.40 -12.13 -12.37
C VAL A 423 18.17 -12.94 -11.11
N GLY A 424 17.08 -12.68 -10.38
CA GLY A 424 16.67 -13.48 -9.23
C GLY A 424 16.53 -14.96 -9.56
N SER A 425 15.81 -15.27 -10.65
CA SER A 425 15.63 -16.65 -11.10
C SER A 425 16.96 -17.31 -11.48
N ALA A 426 17.87 -16.59 -12.15
CA ALA A 426 19.19 -17.12 -12.50
C ALA A 426 20.04 -17.43 -11.26
N ILE A 427 20.02 -16.56 -10.26
CA ILE A 427 20.70 -16.76 -8.98
C ILE A 427 20.11 -17.98 -8.25
N TYR A 428 18.78 -18.07 -8.19
CA TYR A 428 18.09 -19.22 -7.60
C TYR A 428 18.52 -20.53 -8.25
N TYR A 429 18.46 -20.63 -9.58
CA TYR A 429 18.83 -21.85 -10.28
C TYR A 429 20.31 -22.23 -10.12
N PHE A 430 21.19 -21.23 -10.01
CA PHE A 430 22.58 -21.46 -9.67
C PHE A 430 22.71 -22.04 -8.25
N MET A 431 22.07 -21.42 -7.26
CA MET A 431 22.10 -21.87 -5.87
C MET A 431 21.46 -23.25 -5.67
N ALA A 432 20.34 -23.51 -6.33
CA ALA A 432 19.67 -24.81 -6.32
C ALA A 432 20.54 -25.89 -6.99
N GLY A 433 21.24 -25.54 -8.07
CA GLY A 433 22.17 -26.43 -8.77
C GLY A 433 23.41 -26.81 -7.95
N VAL A 434 23.87 -25.93 -7.05
CA VAL A 434 24.98 -26.24 -6.11
C VAL A 434 24.49 -26.69 -4.72
N HIS A 435 23.19 -26.96 -4.58
CA HIS A 435 22.54 -27.46 -3.36
C HIS A 435 22.69 -26.56 -2.11
N ILE A 436 22.71 -25.24 -2.30
CA ILE A 436 22.74 -24.25 -1.19
C ILE A 436 21.46 -23.43 -1.06
N SER A 437 20.52 -23.56 -2.01
CA SER A 437 19.21 -22.90 -1.92
C SER A 437 18.35 -23.55 -0.85
N VAL A 438 17.53 -22.74 -0.18
CA VAL A 438 16.52 -23.17 0.79
C VAL A 438 15.47 -24.03 0.11
N ASP A 439 14.99 -23.61 -1.07
CA ASP A 439 14.09 -24.39 -1.90
C ASP A 439 14.85 -25.28 -2.88
N PRO A 440 14.60 -26.60 -2.91
CA PRO A 440 15.30 -27.50 -3.81
C PRO A 440 14.96 -27.21 -5.28
N MET A 441 15.84 -27.65 -6.18
CA MET A 441 15.63 -27.57 -7.62
C MET A 441 14.27 -28.19 -8.01
N PRO A 442 13.42 -27.49 -8.79
CA PRO A 442 12.13 -28.03 -9.22
C PRO A 442 12.33 -29.30 -10.06
N SER A 443 11.66 -30.38 -9.67
CA SER A 443 11.61 -31.65 -10.40
C SER A 443 10.23 -31.88 -11.00
N GLY A 444 10.12 -32.69 -12.06
CA GLY A 444 8.84 -33.04 -12.67
C GLY A 444 8.04 -31.84 -13.19
N VAL A 445 8.72 -30.77 -13.65
CA VAL A 445 8.06 -29.50 -13.98
C VAL A 445 7.05 -29.65 -15.14
N THR A 446 7.34 -30.55 -16.07
CA THR A 446 6.46 -30.92 -17.20
C THR A 446 5.38 -31.93 -16.79
N ASP A 447 5.49 -32.53 -15.62
CA ASP A 447 4.54 -33.53 -15.16
C ASP A 447 3.23 -32.82 -14.83
N ASN A 448 2.12 -33.40 -15.30
CA ASN A 448 0.78 -32.84 -15.21
C ASN A 448 0.64 -31.48 -15.91
N TYR A 449 1.41 -31.22 -16.98
CA TYR A 449 1.08 -30.12 -17.88
C TYR A 449 -0.22 -30.47 -18.60
N GLU A 450 -1.33 -29.93 -18.09
CA GLU A 450 -2.65 -30.14 -18.65
C GLU A 450 -3.24 -28.84 -19.18
N LEU A 451 -4.08 -28.98 -20.20
CA LEU A 451 -4.87 -27.89 -20.70
C LEU A 451 -5.99 -27.61 -19.69
N THR A 452 -5.91 -26.49 -18.99
CA THR A 452 -6.88 -26.12 -17.95
C THR A 452 -7.97 -25.25 -18.55
N TYR A 453 -9.24 -25.61 -18.40
CA TYR A 453 -10.33 -24.81 -18.92
C TYR A 453 -11.04 -24.06 -17.78
N PRO A 454 -11.51 -22.82 -17.99
CA PRO A 454 -12.36 -22.14 -17.01
C PRO A 454 -13.64 -22.97 -16.76
N HIS A 455 -13.73 -23.59 -15.59
CA HIS A 455 -14.82 -24.50 -15.27
C HIS A 455 -16.09 -23.70 -14.90
N PRO A 456 -17.25 -24.00 -15.51
CA PRO A 456 -18.49 -23.36 -15.11
C PRO A 456 -18.82 -23.73 -13.66
N SER A 457 -18.87 -22.72 -12.80
CA SER A 457 -19.18 -22.90 -11.38
C SER A 457 -20.69 -22.72 -11.17
N ASN A 458 -21.34 -23.72 -10.57
CA ASN A 458 -22.75 -23.61 -10.22
C ASN A 458 -22.90 -22.97 -8.84
N ILE A 459 -22.56 -21.68 -8.74
CA ILE A 459 -22.54 -20.90 -7.48
C ILE A 459 -23.84 -20.99 -6.67
N PHE A 460 -24.97 -21.26 -7.34
CA PHE A 460 -26.28 -21.37 -6.69
C PHE A 460 -26.37 -22.56 -5.74
N LYS A 461 -25.52 -23.59 -5.89
CA LYS A 461 -25.45 -24.73 -4.97
C LYS A 461 -24.89 -24.36 -3.60
N SER A 462 -23.89 -23.48 -3.55
CA SER A 462 -23.23 -23.05 -2.31
C SER A 462 -23.70 -21.69 -1.83
N PHE A 463 -24.72 -21.10 -2.48
CA PHE A 463 -25.15 -19.72 -2.25
C PHE A 463 -25.63 -19.45 -0.83
N ALA A 464 -26.47 -20.34 -0.29
CA ALA A 464 -27.00 -20.17 1.07
C ALA A 464 -25.89 -20.27 2.13
N ASP A 465 -24.95 -21.21 1.97
CA ASP A 465 -23.86 -21.42 2.91
C ASP A 465 -22.83 -20.29 2.82
N ALA A 466 -22.47 -19.86 1.60
CA ALA A 466 -21.57 -18.73 1.38
C ALA A 466 -22.15 -17.42 1.93
N ILE A 467 -23.46 -17.17 1.81
CA ILE A 467 -24.09 -16.01 2.45
C ILE A 467 -24.01 -16.12 3.97
N LYS A 468 -24.29 -17.28 4.55
CA LYS A 468 -24.28 -17.41 6.02
C LYS A 468 -22.88 -17.25 6.60
N GLN A 469 -21.88 -17.87 5.95
CA GLN A 469 -20.53 -17.99 6.49
C GLN A 469 -19.61 -16.85 6.03
N ASN A 470 -19.76 -16.39 4.79
CA ASN A 470 -18.74 -15.53 4.17
C ASN A 470 -19.22 -14.11 3.88
N ILE A 471 -20.48 -13.75 4.21
CA ILE A 471 -20.99 -12.39 3.94
C ILE A 471 -20.16 -11.30 4.62
N SER A 472 -19.69 -11.58 5.84
CA SER A 472 -18.88 -10.67 6.63
C SER A 472 -17.46 -10.53 6.12
N ILE A 473 -17.00 -11.48 5.30
CA ILE A 473 -15.73 -11.42 4.57
C ILE A 473 -15.95 -10.71 3.22
N ALA A 474 -17.03 -11.05 2.52
CA ALA A 474 -17.34 -10.53 1.20
C ALA A 474 -17.54 -9.01 1.16
N ILE A 475 -18.26 -8.45 2.15
CA ILE A 475 -18.53 -7.01 2.21
C ILE A 475 -17.23 -6.19 2.37
N PRO A 476 -16.34 -6.47 3.33
CA PRO A 476 -15.05 -5.78 3.44
C PRO A 476 -14.20 -5.86 2.16
N TYR A 477 -14.08 -7.03 1.52
CA TYR A 477 -13.32 -7.15 0.27
C TYR A 477 -13.93 -6.35 -0.89
N ALA A 478 -15.27 -6.27 -0.95
CA ALA A 478 -15.95 -5.42 -1.93
C ALA A 478 -15.70 -3.93 -1.68
N ILE A 479 -15.71 -3.50 -0.41
CA ILE A 479 -15.40 -2.13 0.01
C ILE A 479 -13.96 -1.78 -0.34
N LEU A 480 -13.01 -2.69 -0.06
CA LEU A 480 -11.59 -2.53 -0.35
C LEU A 480 -11.36 -2.17 -1.81
N VAL A 481 -11.83 -3.01 -2.73
CA VAL A 481 -11.61 -2.79 -4.17
C VAL A 481 -12.35 -1.55 -4.66
N ASN A 482 -13.54 -1.22 -4.13
CA ASN A 482 -14.24 0.02 -4.50
C ASN A 482 -13.45 1.27 -4.10
N ILE A 483 -12.89 1.28 -2.89
CA ILE A 483 -12.09 2.41 -2.40
C ILE A 483 -10.78 2.51 -3.18
N GLY A 484 -10.08 1.38 -3.38
CA GLY A 484 -8.85 1.34 -4.17
C GLY A 484 -9.05 1.75 -5.63
N SER A 485 -10.13 1.30 -6.27
CA SER A 485 -10.46 1.68 -7.64
C SER A 485 -10.79 3.17 -7.77
N LEU A 486 -11.37 3.77 -6.73
CA LEU A 486 -11.63 5.21 -6.70
C LEU A 486 -10.32 6.00 -6.66
N THR A 487 -9.37 5.63 -5.81
CA THR A 487 -8.07 6.32 -5.74
C THR A 487 -7.28 6.17 -7.03
N ILE A 488 -7.32 5.00 -7.67
CA ILE A 488 -6.70 4.76 -8.99
C ILE A 488 -7.34 5.65 -10.06
N THR A 489 -8.67 5.77 -10.07
CA THR A 489 -9.35 6.65 -11.02
C THR A 489 -9.02 8.12 -10.77
N ASP A 490 -8.92 8.54 -9.50
CA ASP A 490 -8.51 9.90 -9.15
C ASP A 490 -7.07 10.18 -9.63
N SER A 491 -6.14 9.22 -9.47
CA SER A 491 -4.78 9.33 -10.00
C SER A 491 -4.74 9.41 -11.53
N ALA A 492 -5.54 8.61 -12.24
CA ALA A 492 -5.65 8.69 -13.69
C ALA A 492 -6.18 10.06 -14.16
N ASN A 493 -7.18 10.60 -13.46
CA ASN A 493 -7.71 11.94 -13.73
C ASN A 493 -6.67 13.04 -13.44
N ASN A 494 -5.75 12.84 -12.49
CA ASN A 494 -4.71 13.81 -12.16
C ASN A 494 -3.65 13.98 -13.26
N VAL A 495 -3.38 12.93 -14.05
CA VAL A 495 -2.48 12.97 -15.22
C VAL A 495 -3.20 13.33 -16.53
N GLY A 496 -4.45 13.79 -16.45
CA GLY A 496 -5.23 14.25 -17.61
C GLY A 496 -6.02 13.15 -18.34
N ASN A 497 -6.08 11.91 -17.82
CA ASN A 497 -6.94 10.86 -18.38
C ASN A 497 -8.31 10.89 -17.71
N ALA A 498 -9.29 11.51 -18.37
CA ALA A 498 -10.62 11.80 -17.83
C ALA A 498 -11.53 10.55 -17.68
N TYR A 499 -11.14 9.59 -16.84
CA TYR A 499 -11.91 8.37 -16.56
C TYR A 499 -13.10 8.65 -15.65
N ASN A 500 -14.28 8.20 -16.07
CA ASN A 500 -15.45 8.16 -15.18
C ASN A 500 -15.34 6.98 -14.22
N THR A 501 -15.21 7.28 -12.92
CA THR A 501 -15.09 6.31 -11.83
C THR A 501 -16.19 5.26 -11.81
N ARG A 502 -17.44 5.63 -12.12
CA ARG A 502 -18.56 4.67 -12.12
C ARG A 502 -18.37 3.58 -13.17
N TRP A 503 -17.88 3.93 -14.35
CA TRP A 503 -17.63 2.95 -15.41
C TRP A 503 -16.46 2.03 -15.08
N VAL A 504 -15.38 2.57 -14.51
CA VAL A 504 -14.23 1.76 -14.05
C VAL A 504 -14.68 0.74 -13.00
N LEU A 505 -15.42 1.20 -11.99
CA LEU A 505 -15.96 0.35 -10.94
C LEU A 505 -16.93 -0.72 -11.47
N LEU A 506 -17.82 -0.37 -12.41
CA LEU A 506 -18.74 -1.33 -13.01
C LEU A 506 -18.00 -2.39 -13.85
N ILE A 507 -17.02 -1.99 -14.67
CA ILE A 507 -16.23 -2.93 -15.49
C ILE A 507 -15.54 -3.95 -14.59
N ASP A 508 -14.89 -3.49 -13.53
CA ASP A 508 -14.24 -4.37 -12.57
C ASP A 508 -15.24 -5.27 -11.82
N SER A 509 -16.38 -4.72 -11.37
CA SER A 509 -17.43 -5.50 -10.72
C SER A 509 -17.98 -6.61 -11.62
N PHE A 510 -18.26 -6.31 -12.89
CA PHE A 510 -18.74 -7.30 -13.85
C PHE A 510 -17.66 -8.31 -14.22
N SER A 511 -16.40 -7.91 -14.30
CA SER A 511 -15.28 -8.84 -14.55
C SER A 511 -15.14 -9.84 -13.41
N THR A 512 -15.29 -9.39 -12.16
CA THR A 512 -15.35 -10.25 -10.97
C THR A 512 -16.55 -11.21 -11.02
N ILE A 513 -17.75 -10.71 -11.33
CA ILE A 513 -18.98 -11.53 -11.40
C ILE A 513 -18.86 -12.58 -12.51
N ILE A 514 -18.48 -12.17 -13.72
CA ILE A 514 -18.33 -13.11 -14.84
C ILE A 514 -17.25 -14.13 -14.52
N GLY A 515 -16.10 -13.69 -13.98
CA GLY A 515 -15.03 -14.56 -13.52
C GLY A 515 -15.53 -15.63 -12.55
N SER A 516 -16.39 -15.26 -11.58
CA SER A 516 -16.92 -16.22 -10.60
C SER A 516 -17.69 -17.37 -11.25
N PHE A 517 -18.48 -17.11 -12.29
CA PHE A 517 -19.22 -18.14 -13.04
C PHE A 517 -18.31 -19.10 -13.82
N PHE A 518 -17.07 -18.70 -14.11
CA PHE A 518 -16.08 -19.50 -14.82
C PHE A 518 -14.94 -19.99 -13.92
N GLY A 519 -15.15 -19.96 -12.59
CA GLY A 519 -14.25 -20.59 -11.63
C GLY A 519 -13.29 -19.66 -10.90
N SER A 520 -13.49 -18.34 -10.98
CA SER A 520 -12.65 -17.40 -10.22
C SER A 520 -12.97 -17.44 -8.74
N THR A 521 -11.99 -17.85 -7.92
CA THR A 521 -12.05 -17.85 -6.45
C THR A 521 -11.37 -16.65 -5.82
N VAL A 522 -10.86 -15.73 -6.64
CA VAL A 522 -10.33 -14.42 -6.24
C VAL A 522 -10.99 -13.32 -7.07
N GLN A 523 -11.04 -12.08 -6.56
CA GLN A 523 -11.67 -10.97 -7.26
C GLN A 523 -10.67 -10.25 -8.18
N THR A 524 -11.19 -9.56 -9.18
CA THR A 524 -10.40 -8.61 -9.97
C THR A 524 -10.33 -7.26 -9.26
N THR A 525 -9.32 -6.47 -9.61
CA THR A 525 -9.24 -5.06 -9.27
C THR A 525 -8.46 -4.31 -10.36
N PRO A 526 -8.75 -3.02 -10.58
CA PRO A 526 -7.81 -2.11 -11.21
C PRO A 526 -6.52 -2.06 -10.36
N TYR A 527 -5.37 -2.02 -11.03
CA TYR A 527 -4.06 -1.87 -10.39
C TYR A 527 -3.65 -0.42 -10.25
N ILE A 528 -2.89 -0.16 -9.18
CA ILE A 528 -2.21 1.12 -9.00
C ILE A 528 -1.04 1.25 -9.98
N GLY A 529 -0.60 2.47 -10.24
CA GLY A 529 0.50 2.75 -11.15
C GLY A 529 0.07 3.28 -12.52
N HIS A 530 -1.21 3.61 -12.74
CA HIS A 530 -1.66 4.31 -13.96
C HIS A 530 -0.75 5.52 -14.27
N THR A 531 -0.40 6.31 -13.26
CA THR A 531 0.54 7.44 -13.36
C THR A 531 1.90 7.02 -13.93
N VAL A 532 2.44 5.87 -13.49
CA VAL A 532 3.72 5.31 -13.97
C VAL A 532 3.59 4.81 -15.41
N PHE A 533 2.53 4.06 -15.73
CA PHE A 533 2.29 3.57 -17.09
C PHE A 533 2.07 4.71 -18.09
N HIS A 534 1.35 5.76 -17.69
CA HIS A 534 1.07 6.94 -18.52
C HIS A 534 2.27 7.88 -18.64
N THR A 535 2.87 8.28 -17.52
CA THR A 535 3.92 9.32 -17.51
C THR A 535 5.30 8.76 -17.86
N ASN A 536 5.69 7.64 -17.23
CA ASN A 536 7.05 7.11 -17.35
C ASN A 536 7.17 6.21 -18.57
N PHE A 537 6.22 5.29 -18.76
CA PHE A 537 6.26 4.38 -19.90
C PHE A 537 5.67 5.01 -21.16
N LYS A 538 4.73 5.97 -21.02
CA LYS A 538 3.95 6.51 -22.15
C LYS A 538 3.20 5.40 -22.89
N ALA A 539 2.73 4.40 -22.13
CA ALA A 539 1.95 3.28 -22.62
C ALA A 539 0.56 3.75 -23.09
N ARG A 540 -0.08 2.97 -23.95
CA ARG A 540 -1.40 3.27 -24.52
C ARG A 540 -2.43 2.26 -24.00
N SER A 541 -3.39 1.83 -24.80
CA SER A 541 -4.32 0.76 -24.43
C SER A 541 -3.83 -0.64 -24.82
N GLY A 542 -2.89 -0.73 -25.77
CA GLY A 542 -2.43 -1.99 -26.34
C GLY A 542 -1.81 -2.93 -25.31
N TYR A 543 -1.05 -2.41 -24.36
CA TYR A 543 -0.44 -3.24 -23.31
C TYR A 543 -1.48 -4.00 -22.48
N SER A 544 -2.58 -3.36 -22.11
CA SER A 544 -3.63 -3.96 -21.28
C SER A 544 -4.34 -5.08 -22.05
N LEU A 545 -4.62 -4.87 -23.33
CA LEU A 545 -5.17 -5.92 -24.19
C LEU A 545 -4.23 -7.13 -24.26
N ILE A 546 -2.95 -6.89 -24.52
CA ILE A 546 -1.93 -7.95 -24.67
C ILE A 546 -1.71 -8.68 -23.35
N SER A 547 -1.56 -7.98 -22.24
CA SER A 547 -1.39 -8.60 -20.92
C SER A 547 -2.61 -9.44 -20.55
N GLY A 548 -3.81 -8.93 -20.80
CA GLY A 548 -5.06 -9.67 -20.58
C GLY A 548 -5.13 -10.96 -21.41
N LEU A 549 -4.75 -10.90 -22.69
CA LEU A 549 -4.70 -12.08 -23.55
C LEU A 549 -3.64 -13.08 -23.10
N ILE A 550 -2.45 -12.63 -22.72
CA ILE A 550 -1.40 -13.49 -22.18
C ILE A 550 -1.94 -14.18 -20.92
N ILE A 551 -2.41 -13.44 -19.92
CA ILE A 551 -2.88 -14.04 -18.68
C ILE A 551 -4.07 -14.99 -18.93
N GLY A 552 -5.11 -14.55 -19.64
CA GLY A 552 -6.29 -15.37 -19.92
C GLY A 552 -5.98 -16.65 -20.70
N LEU A 553 -5.23 -16.53 -21.79
CA LEU A 553 -4.80 -17.70 -22.56
C LEU A 553 -3.80 -18.55 -21.79
N GLY A 554 -3.05 -17.98 -20.85
CA GLY A 554 -2.12 -18.73 -20.00
C GLY A 554 -2.78 -19.56 -18.92
N GLY A 555 -3.92 -19.10 -18.41
CA GLY A 555 -4.80 -19.93 -17.61
C GLY A 555 -5.38 -21.06 -18.44
N PHE A 556 -5.79 -20.77 -19.68
CA PHE A 556 -6.36 -21.77 -20.59
C PHE A 556 -5.34 -22.82 -21.04
N PHE A 557 -4.20 -22.38 -21.55
CA PHE A 557 -3.15 -23.24 -22.09
C PHE A 557 -2.32 -23.97 -21.02
N GLY A 558 -2.52 -23.64 -19.73
CA GLY A 558 -1.82 -24.25 -18.60
C GLY A 558 -0.44 -23.65 -18.31
N TYR A 559 0.07 -22.74 -19.14
CA TYR A 559 1.42 -22.22 -18.95
C TYR A 559 1.56 -21.32 -17.72
N LEU A 560 0.49 -20.70 -17.20
CA LEU A 560 0.59 -19.98 -15.93
C LEU A 560 0.90 -20.93 -14.77
N GLY A 561 0.23 -22.09 -14.71
CA GLY A 561 0.53 -23.13 -13.73
C GLY A 561 1.97 -23.65 -13.87
N PHE A 562 2.42 -23.84 -15.11
CA PHE A 562 3.81 -24.18 -15.40
C PHE A 562 4.80 -23.09 -14.93
N LEU A 563 4.52 -21.82 -15.21
CA LEU A 563 5.36 -20.70 -14.78
C LEU A 563 5.44 -20.60 -13.26
N THR A 564 4.36 -20.88 -12.53
CA THR A 564 4.40 -20.92 -11.06
C THR A 564 5.23 -22.06 -10.47
N LYS A 565 5.49 -23.12 -11.25
CA LYS A 565 6.40 -24.21 -10.85
C LYS A 565 7.87 -23.88 -11.13
N ILE A 566 8.15 -23.09 -12.17
CA ILE A 566 9.51 -22.74 -12.58
C ILE A 566 10.01 -21.51 -11.86
N LEU A 567 9.22 -20.45 -11.83
CA LEU A 567 9.72 -19.17 -11.36
C LEU A 567 9.73 -19.14 -9.82
N PRO A 568 10.90 -18.97 -9.19
CA PRO A 568 11.01 -18.95 -7.74
C PRO A 568 10.26 -17.73 -7.19
N LYS A 569 9.40 -17.94 -6.20
CA LYS A 569 8.61 -16.87 -5.58
C LYS A 569 9.48 -15.70 -5.11
N PRO A 570 10.62 -15.93 -4.41
CA PRO A 570 11.48 -14.83 -3.95
C PRO A 570 11.99 -13.91 -5.08
N ALA A 571 12.03 -14.37 -6.33
CA ALA A 571 12.43 -13.54 -7.47
C ALA A 571 11.32 -12.66 -8.05
N ILE A 572 10.04 -13.06 -7.94
CA ILE A 572 8.91 -12.34 -8.56
C ILE A 572 8.18 -11.46 -7.54
N ILE A 573 8.02 -11.95 -6.30
CA ILE A 573 7.30 -11.29 -5.21
C ILE A 573 7.79 -9.86 -4.87
N PRO A 574 9.07 -9.47 -5.04
CA PRO A 574 9.51 -8.10 -4.75
C PRO A 574 8.73 -6.97 -5.41
N ILE A 575 8.00 -7.24 -6.50
CA ILE A 575 7.09 -6.27 -7.12
C ILE A 575 6.03 -5.76 -6.14
N PHE A 576 5.53 -6.59 -5.23
CA PHE A 576 4.54 -6.21 -4.23
C PHE A 576 5.08 -5.23 -3.21
N ILE A 577 6.35 -5.38 -2.82
CA ILE A 577 7.04 -4.45 -1.91
C ILE A 577 7.22 -3.09 -2.58
N PHE A 578 7.66 -3.07 -3.84
CA PHE A 578 7.74 -1.84 -4.62
C PHE A 578 6.38 -1.14 -4.75
N ILE A 579 5.32 -1.90 -5.06
CA ILE A 579 3.96 -1.38 -5.13
C ILE A 579 3.50 -0.82 -3.77
N ALA A 580 3.82 -1.49 -2.66
CA ALA A 580 3.51 -0.99 -1.32
C ALA A 580 4.17 0.37 -1.05
N PHE A 581 5.42 0.56 -1.47
CA PHE A 581 6.12 1.85 -1.36
C PHE A 581 5.47 2.93 -2.22
N GLU A 582 5.10 2.63 -3.46
CA GLU A 582 4.40 3.56 -4.34
C GLU A 582 3.04 3.99 -3.77
N ILE A 583 2.22 3.06 -3.27
CA ILE A 583 0.94 3.38 -2.64
C ILE A 583 1.13 4.33 -1.45
N CYS A 584 2.12 4.03 -0.59
CA CYS A 584 2.45 4.89 0.55
C CYS A 584 2.92 6.27 0.08
N SER A 585 3.87 6.34 -0.86
CA SER A 585 4.42 7.60 -1.39
C SER A 585 3.34 8.47 -2.04
N ASP A 586 2.50 7.89 -2.90
CA ASP A 586 1.39 8.60 -3.56
C ASP A 586 0.37 9.13 -2.56
N THR A 587 0.16 8.41 -1.45
CA THR A 587 -0.75 8.86 -0.38
C THR A 587 -0.22 10.12 0.31
N PHE A 588 1.10 10.21 0.53
CA PHE A 588 1.71 11.39 1.17
C PHE A 588 1.90 12.57 0.21
N HIS A 589 2.27 12.33 -1.04
CA HIS A 589 2.75 13.39 -1.94
C HIS A 589 1.78 13.78 -3.06
N ASN A 590 1.05 12.82 -3.66
CA ASN A 590 0.34 13.03 -4.92
C ASN A 590 -1.19 13.03 -4.78
N THR A 591 -1.72 12.68 -3.60
CA THR A 591 -3.17 12.58 -3.39
C THR A 591 -3.81 13.95 -3.11
N LYS A 592 -4.70 14.37 -4.01
CA LYS A 592 -5.46 15.63 -3.87
C LYS A 592 -6.25 15.68 -2.56
N GLY A 593 -6.09 16.78 -1.84
CA GLY A 593 -6.76 17.02 -0.56
C GLY A 593 -6.02 16.47 0.66
N ILE A 594 -4.93 15.72 0.46
CA ILE A 594 -3.96 15.42 1.52
C ILE A 594 -2.92 16.54 1.53
N LYS A 595 -2.48 16.93 2.73
CA LYS A 595 -1.58 18.05 3.01
C LYS A 595 -0.57 17.57 4.05
N PRO A 596 0.60 18.22 4.20
CA PRO A 596 1.63 17.77 5.13
C PRO A 596 1.15 17.58 6.58
N HIS A 597 0.21 18.41 7.06
CA HIS A 597 -0.31 18.28 8.43
C HIS A 597 -1.20 17.05 8.64
N HIS A 598 -1.58 16.33 7.58
CA HIS A 598 -2.39 15.11 7.66
C HIS A 598 -1.57 13.83 7.91
N CYS A 599 -0.23 13.90 7.95
CA CYS A 599 0.62 12.70 8.07
C CYS A 599 0.24 11.81 9.25
N ALA A 600 -0.07 12.40 10.42
CA ALA A 600 -0.50 11.64 11.59
C ALA A 600 -1.79 10.84 11.35
N ALA A 601 -2.75 11.39 10.59
CA ALA A 601 -3.99 10.70 10.26
C ALA A 601 -3.79 9.58 9.23
N VAL A 602 -2.83 9.74 8.31
CA VAL A 602 -2.41 8.66 7.40
C VAL A 602 -1.81 7.51 8.21
N VAL A 603 -0.83 7.78 9.07
CA VAL A 603 -0.20 6.75 9.91
C VAL A 603 -1.23 6.07 10.83
N TRP A 604 -2.15 6.84 11.42
CA TRP A 604 -3.23 6.32 12.26
C TRP A 604 -4.12 5.32 11.52
N SER A 605 -4.35 5.53 10.22
CA SER A 605 -5.13 4.60 9.41
C SER A 605 -4.41 3.27 9.14
N PHE A 606 -3.09 3.16 9.35
CA PHE A 606 -2.36 1.92 9.06
C PHE A 606 -2.58 0.84 10.13
N PHE A 607 -2.86 1.25 11.37
CA PHE A 607 -2.91 0.36 12.53
C PHE A 607 -3.84 -0.84 12.35
N PRO A 608 -5.11 -0.69 11.92
CA PRO A 608 -5.99 -1.84 11.73
C PRO A 608 -5.43 -2.88 10.76
N SER A 609 -4.76 -2.46 9.70
CA SER A 609 -4.13 -3.36 8.73
C SER A 609 -2.95 -4.12 9.32
N LEU A 610 -2.16 -3.46 10.19
CA LEU A 610 -1.08 -4.12 10.93
C LEU A 610 -1.62 -5.18 11.90
N PHE A 611 -2.73 -4.89 12.60
CA PHE A 611 -3.39 -5.89 13.44
C PHE A 611 -3.91 -7.07 12.62
N GLN A 612 -4.46 -6.81 11.43
CA GLN A 612 -4.87 -7.89 10.53
C GLN A 612 -3.69 -8.74 10.05
N PHE A 613 -2.54 -8.13 9.75
CA PHE A 613 -1.32 -8.88 9.43
C PHE A 613 -0.95 -9.83 10.58
N CYS A 614 -0.94 -9.35 11.82
CA CYS A 614 -0.70 -10.22 12.98
C CYS A 614 -1.76 -11.34 13.08
N ASN A 615 -3.04 -11.01 12.89
CA ASN A 615 -4.14 -11.96 12.98
C ASN A 615 -4.03 -13.09 11.94
N ILE A 616 -3.56 -12.79 10.72
CA ILE A 616 -3.32 -13.79 9.68
C ILE A 616 -2.38 -14.89 10.17
N TYR A 617 -1.25 -14.54 10.77
CA TYR A 617 -0.29 -15.53 11.27
C TYR A 617 -0.78 -16.22 12.54
N ILE A 618 -1.44 -15.48 13.46
CA ILE A 618 -2.08 -16.08 14.64
C ILE A 618 -3.07 -17.18 14.24
N SER A 619 -3.88 -16.93 13.21
CA SER A 619 -4.88 -17.90 12.72
C SER A 619 -4.28 -19.19 12.13
N GLN A 620 -3.03 -19.14 11.67
CA GLN A 620 -2.31 -20.29 11.12
C GLN A 620 -1.65 -21.15 12.20
N ILE A 621 -1.33 -20.59 13.37
CA ILE A 621 -0.69 -21.33 14.47
C ILE A 621 -1.63 -22.39 15.03
N SER A 622 -2.87 -22.02 15.34
CA SER A 622 -3.87 -22.96 15.84
C SER A 622 -5.29 -22.42 15.67
N PRO A 623 -6.25 -23.24 15.18
CA PRO A 623 -7.65 -22.85 15.09
C PRO A 623 -8.26 -22.47 16.45
N VAL A 624 -7.73 -23.01 17.55
CA VAL A 624 -8.24 -22.75 18.91
C VAL A 624 -8.01 -21.29 19.33
N LEU A 625 -6.96 -20.63 18.82
CA LEU A 625 -6.67 -19.22 19.10
C LEU A 625 -7.79 -18.29 18.62
N SER A 626 -8.60 -18.70 17.66
CA SER A 626 -9.76 -17.93 17.23
C SER A 626 -10.79 -17.70 18.37
N ASN A 627 -10.75 -18.54 19.42
CA ASN A 627 -11.63 -18.44 20.58
C ASN A 627 -11.05 -17.59 21.73
N CYS A 628 -9.96 -16.84 21.52
CA CYS A 628 -9.37 -16.00 22.57
C CYS A 628 -10.36 -15.01 23.20
N ILE A 629 -11.38 -14.56 22.43
CA ILE A 629 -12.40 -13.61 22.88
C ILE A 629 -13.59 -14.33 23.54
N THR A 630 -14.08 -15.41 22.92
CA THR A 630 -15.32 -16.09 23.30
C THR A 630 -15.13 -17.12 24.40
N ASP A 631 -14.01 -17.85 24.39
CA ASP A 631 -13.69 -18.87 25.38
C ASP A 631 -12.18 -18.87 25.71
N PRO A 632 -11.69 -17.85 26.42
CA PRO A 632 -10.28 -17.76 26.80
C PRO A 632 -9.82 -18.93 27.68
N ASN A 633 -10.72 -19.56 28.44
CA ASN A 633 -10.39 -20.70 29.29
C ASN A 633 -10.08 -21.97 28.46
N SER A 634 -10.84 -22.20 27.39
CA SER A 634 -10.53 -23.29 26.45
C SER A 634 -9.17 -23.09 25.80
N VAL A 635 -8.82 -21.86 25.42
CA VAL A 635 -7.49 -21.55 24.87
C VAL A 635 -6.39 -21.81 25.90
N ALA A 636 -6.56 -21.33 27.14
CA ALA A 636 -5.60 -21.52 28.22
C ALA A 636 -5.36 -23.01 28.52
N THR A 637 -6.42 -23.80 28.62
CA THR A 637 -6.33 -25.23 28.95
C THR A 637 -5.76 -26.05 27.79
N THR A 638 -6.07 -25.68 26.54
CA THR A 638 -5.61 -26.44 25.36
C THR A 638 -4.16 -26.13 24.99
N LEU A 639 -3.75 -24.87 25.09
CA LEU A 639 -2.41 -24.41 24.64
C LEU A 639 -1.46 -24.08 25.79
N GLY A 640 -1.91 -24.10 27.04
CA GLY A 640 -1.08 -23.77 28.20
C GLY A 640 -0.62 -22.30 28.24
N LEU A 641 -1.34 -21.39 27.58
CA LEU A 641 -0.93 -19.98 27.46
C LEU A 641 -1.34 -19.16 28.69
N GLN A 642 -0.53 -18.16 29.01
CA GLN A 642 -0.82 -17.20 30.07
C GLN A 642 -2.09 -16.38 29.75
N PRO A 643 -2.97 -16.10 30.74
CA PRO A 643 -4.19 -15.34 30.51
C PRO A 643 -3.98 -13.94 29.88
N SER A 644 -2.88 -13.27 30.23
CA SER A 644 -2.53 -11.95 29.68
C SER A 644 -2.22 -12.00 28.18
N LEU A 645 -1.55 -13.07 27.72
CA LEU A 645 -1.27 -13.28 26.31
C LEU A 645 -2.56 -13.58 25.55
N ILE A 646 -3.44 -14.44 26.09
CA ILE A 646 -4.75 -14.74 25.49
C ILE A 646 -5.58 -13.48 25.30
N GLN A 647 -5.61 -12.61 26.32
CA GLN A 647 -6.30 -11.31 26.22
C GLN A 647 -5.67 -10.42 25.14
N SER A 648 -4.34 -10.38 25.05
CA SER A 648 -3.62 -9.58 24.03
C SER A 648 -3.92 -10.08 22.61
N LEU A 649 -3.92 -11.39 22.40
CA LEU A 649 -4.32 -12.02 21.14
C LEU A 649 -5.78 -11.71 20.80
N GLY A 650 -6.68 -11.81 21.78
CA GLY A 650 -8.09 -11.41 21.61
C GLY A 650 -8.24 -9.94 21.21
N ASN A 651 -7.45 -9.03 21.78
CA ASN A 651 -7.45 -7.62 21.39
C ASN A 651 -6.93 -7.41 19.95
N ILE A 652 -5.88 -8.13 19.53
CA ILE A 652 -5.41 -8.10 18.14
C ILE A 652 -6.53 -8.53 17.19
N MET A 653 -7.24 -9.61 17.51
CA MET A 653 -8.37 -10.09 16.71
C MET A 653 -9.49 -9.06 16.60
N ILE A 654 -9.90 -8.43 17.71
CA ILE A 654 -10.90 -7.36 17.72
C ILE A 654 -10.45 -6.18 16.83
N MET A 655 -9.17 -5.82 16.87
CA MET A 655 -8.62 -4.74 16.05
C MET A 655 -8.52 -5.10 14.56
N ALA A 656 -8.30 -6.37 14.26
CA ALA A 656 -8.19 -6.93 12.92
C ALA A 656 -9.57 -7.09 12.23
N HIS A 657 -10.60 -7.45 12.99
CA HIS A 657 -11.95 -7.65 12.45
C HIS A 657 -12.55 -6.36 11.89
N GLY A 658 -12.78 -6.35 10.56
CA GLY A 658 -13.27 -5.19 9.83
C GLY A 658 -12.21 -4.11 9.60
N PHE A 659 -10.91 -4.45 9.64
CA PHE A 659 -9.80 -3.51 9.55
C PHE A 659 -9.88 -2.49 8.41
N ILE A 660 -10.40 -2.87 7.23
CA ILE A 660 -10.58 -1.96 6.08
C ILE A 660 -11.53 -0.82 6.45
N CYS A 661 -12.68 -1.15 7.03
CA CYS A 661 -13.65 -0.18 7.50
C CYS A 661 -13.04 0.62 8.66
N THR A 662 -12.46 -0.05 9.66
CA THR A 662 -11.84 0.63 10.81
C THR A 662 -10.82 1.67 10.34
N SER A 663 -9.91 1.29 9.44
CA SER A 663 -8.90 2.16 8.86
C SER A 663 -9.50 3.37 8.13
N LEU A 664 -10.51 3.15 7.28
CA LEU A 664 -11.21 4.20 6.56
C LEU A 664 -11.87 5.22 7.50
N PHE A 665 -12.59 4.74 8.52
CA PHE A 665 -13.31 5.58 9.46
C PHE A 665 -12.36 6.30 10.41
N TRP A 666 -11.30 5.64 10.86
CA TRP A 666 -10.26 6.22 11.70
C TRP A 666 -9.49 7.33 10.98
N GLY A 667 -8.98 7.05 9.78
CA GLY A 667 -8.29 8.03 8.96
C GLY A 667 -9.18 9.22 8.59
N THR A 668 -10.45 8.98 8.27
CA THR A 668 -11.43 10.04 7.97
C THR A 668 -11.72 10.92 9.19
N SER A 669 -11.96 10.31 10.34
CA SER A 669 -12.32 11.03 11.57
C SER A 669 -11.16 11.90 12.04
N LEU A 670 -9.94 11.35 12.09
CA LEU A 670 -8.77 12.08 12.54
C LEU A 670 -8.38 13.19 11.55
N ALA A 671 -8.50 12.96 10.24
CA ALA A 671 -8.25 14.02 9.27
C ALA A 671 -9.24 15.19 9.40
N TYR A 672 -10.53 14.93 9.64
CA TYR A 672 -11.48 16.00 9.93
C TYR A 672 -11.19 16.72 11.25
N ILE A 673 -10.59 16.06 12.24
CA ILE A 673 -10.11 16.72 13.46
C ILE A 673 -8.96 17.67 13.14
N LEU A 674 -7.99 17.22 12.34
CA LEU A 674 -6.84 18.02 11.91
C LEU A 674 -7.26 19.23 11.05
N ASP A 675 -8.32 19.08 10.26
CA ASP A 675 -8.95 20.18 9.51
C ASP A 675 -9.80 21.13 10.38
N ASN A 676 -9.86 20.92 11.70
CA ASN A 676 -10.73 21.62 12.63
C ASN A 676 -12.24 21.54 12.26
N ARG A 677 -12.64 20.47 11.56
CA ARG A 677 -14.03 20.17 11.16
C ARG A 677 -14.66 19.16 12.12
N LEU A 678 -14.62 19.48 13.42
CA LEU A 678 -14.98 18.57 14.52
C LEU A 678 -16.41 18.01 14.42
N LYS A 679 -17.38 18.78 13.90
CA LYS A 679 -18.76 18.29 13.68
C LYS A 679 -18.84 17.16 12.65
N LYS A 680 -17.99 17.17 11.63
CA LYS A 680 -17.92 16.07 10.66
C LYS A 680 -17.23 14.86 11.27
N ALA A 681 -16.13 15.08 11.99
CA ALA A 681 -15.44 14.02 12.71
C ALA A 681 -16.38 13.28 13.68
N SER A 682 -17.19 14.01 14.46
CA SER A 682 -18.15 13.39 15.38
C SER A 682 -19.20 12.53 14.68
N ILE A 683 -19.65 12.90 13.48
CA ILE A 683 -20.59 12.09 12.70
C ILE A 683 -19.93 10.77 12.28
N PHE A 684 -18.69 10.81 11.76
CA PHE A 684 -17.98 9.60 11.39
C PHE A 684 -17.70 8.69 12.59
N LEU A 685 -17.30 9.25 13.74
CA LEU A 685 -17.12 8.50 14.98
C LEU A 685 -18.42 7.84 15.46
N ALA A 686 -19.55 8.53 15.36
CA ALA A 686 -20.86 7.97 15.71
C ALA A 686 -21.24 6.80 14.76
N ILE A 687 -20.96 6.94 13.46
CA ILE A 687 -21.15 5.85 12.49
C ILE A 687 -20.25 4.66 12.83
N THR A 688 -18.99 4.90 13.19
CA THR A 688 -18.06 3.85 13.67
C THR A 688 -18.65 3.10 14.88
N GLY A 689 -19.28 3.81 15.82
CA GLY A 689 -20.00 3.21 16.93
C GLY A 689 -21.14 2.30 16.48
N VAL A 690 -21.95 2.73 15.51
CA VAL A 690 -23.03 1.91 14.94
C VAL A 690 -22.48 0.66 14.25
N LEU A 691 -21.42 0.78 13.45
CA LEU A 691 -20.80 -0.36 12.78
C LEU A 691 -20.21 -1.37 13.77
N THR A 692 -19.63 -0.87 14.87
CA THR A 692 -19.10 -1.70 15.96
C THR A 692 -20.23 -2.46 16.67
N PHE A 693 -21.37 -1.81 16.87
CA PHE A 693 -22.52 -2.42 17.55
C PHE A 693 -23.00 -3.69 16.83
N PHE A 694 -22.99 -3.69 15.49
CA PHE A 694 -23.37 -4.84 14.68
C PHE A 694 -22.20 -5.79 14.34
N GLY A 695 -21.00 -5.55 14.87
CA GLY A 695 -19.82 -6.37 14.56
C GLY A 695 -19.36 -6.27 13.10
N VAL A 696 -19.72 -5.20 12.38
CA VAL A 696 -19.14 -4.92 11.04
C VAL A 696 -17.65 -4.58 11.17
N ILE A 697 -17.30 -3.95 12.28
CA ILE A 697 -15.93 -3.78 12.77
C ILE A 697 -15.89 -4.26 14.21
N HIS A 698 -14.71 -4.69 14.69
CA HIS A 698 -14.52 -5.14 16.06
C HIS A 698 -15.44 -6.31 16.45
N SER A 699 -15.73 -7.19 15.49
CA SER A 699 -16.50 -8.41 15.74
C SER A 699 -15.83 -9.23 16.84
N VAL A 700 -16.62 -9.71 17.79
CA VAL A 700 -16.17 -10.65 18.82
C VAL A 700 -16.24 -12.12 18.37
N ASN A 701 -16.89 -12.38 17.23
CA ASN A 701 -17.00 -13.74 16.72
C ASN A 701 -15.63 -14.18 16.18
N PRO A 702 -15.19 -15.42 16.48
CA PRO A 702 -13.94 -15.99 15.94
C PRO A 702 -13.73 -15.81 14.44
N ASN A 703 -14.82 -15.85 13.65
CA ASN A 703 -14.79 -15.72 12.20
C ASN A 703 -14.90 -14.27 11.69
N GLY A 704 -14.98 -13.29 12.59
CA GLY A 704 -15.21 -11.88 12.21
C GLY A 704 -16.61 -11.60 11.67
N GLU A 705 -17.58 -12.46 11.97
CA GLU A 705 -18.95 -12.34 11.45
C GLU A 705 -19.71 -11.14 12.02
N VAL A 706 -20.62 -10.58 11.21
CA VAL A 706 -21.59 -9.56 11.60
C VAL A 706 -22.67 -10.25 12.43
N TYR A 707 -23.11 -9.61 13.51
CA TYR A 707 -24.11 -10.18 14.41
C TYR A 707 -25.09 -9.13 14.90
N LEU A 708 -26.20 -9.63 15.46
CA LEU A 708 -27.02 -8.81 16.35
C LEU A 708 -26.36 -8.78 17.74
N PRO A 709 -26.09 -7.60 18.32
CA PRO A 709 -25.32 -7.49 19.57
C PRO A 709 -25.91 -8.22 20.78
N TRP A 710 -27.22 -8.44 20.81
CA TRP A 710 -27.86 -9.24 21.87
C TRP A 710 -27.71 -10.76 21.69
N ASN A 711 -27.21 -11.22 20.53
CA ASN A 711 -26.98 -12.64 20.23
C ASN A 711 -25.49 -13.04 20.26
N CYS A 712 -24.57 -12.10 20.46
CA CYS A 712 -23.13 -12.39 20.38
C CYS A 712 -22.53 -13.02 21.65
N GLY A 713 -23.27 -13.04 22.77
CA GLY A 713 -22.81 -13.63 24.04
C GLY A 713 -21.73 -12.83 24.79
N SER A 714 -21.33 -11.66 24.30
CA SER A 714 -20.28 -10.82 24.91
C SER A 714 -20.77 -9.40 25.20
N THR A 715 -20.23 -8.79 26.25
CA THR A 715 -20.47 -7.38 26.60
C THR A 715 -19.52 -6.41 25.87
N ILE A 716 -18.47 -6.94 25.24
CA ILE A 716 -17.44 -6.17 24.54
C ILE A 716 -18.03 -5.24 23.46
N PRO A 717 -18.98 -5.67 22.60
CA PRO A 717 -19.54 -4.80 21.57
C PRO A 717 -20.23 -3.57 22.15
N TYR A 718 -20.88 -3.70 23.32
CA TYR A 718 -21.51 -2.59 24.02
C TYR A 718 -20.48 -1.59 24.55
N GLN A 719 -19.36 -2.08 25.10
CA GLN A 719 -18.28 -1.23 25.61
C GLN A 719 -17.62 -0.42 24.49
N TRP A 720 -17.26 -1.07 23.39
CA TRP A 720 -16.68 -0.38 22.23
C TRP A 720 -17.65 0.61 21.60
N THR A 721 -18.92 0.22 21.46
CA THR A 721 -19.97 1.12 20.97
C THR A 721 -20.11 2.35 21.85
N ALA A 722 -20.16 2.17 23.17
CA ALA A 722 -20.21 3.26 24.13
C ALA A 722 -18.98 4.17 24.04
N ALA A 723 -17.78 3.59 23.88
CA ALA A 723 -16.55 4.36 23.69
C ALA A 723 -16.63 5.27 22.45
N TYR A 724 -17.02 4.75 21.29
CA TYR A 724 -17.19 5.57 20.09
C TYR A 724 -18.24 6.67 20.23
N PHE A 725 -19.38 6.39 20.86
CA PHE A 725 -20.40 7.41 21.09
C PHE A 725 -19.94 8.50 22.07
N LEU A 726 -19.21 8.13 23.14
CA LEU A 726 -18.63 9.09 24.06
C LEU A 726 -17.58 9.95 23.36
N ILE A 727 -16.68 9.35 22.58
CA ILE A 727 -15.67 10.08 21.80
C ILE A 727 -16.34 11.00 20.78
N ALA A 728 -17.41 10.56 20.12
CA ALA A 728 -18.19 11.38 19.20
C ALA A 728 -18.85 12.58 19.93
N ALA A 729 -19.46 12.36 21.10
CA ALA A 729 -20.08 13.40 21.91
C ALA A 729 -19.05 14.42 22.42
N ILE A 730 -17.89 13.96 22.89
CA ILE A 730 -16.77 14.80 23.32
C ILE A 730 -16.29 15.64 22.13
N THR A 731 -16.01 15.02 20.99
CA THR A 731 -15.56 15.72 19.77
C THR A 731 -16.58 16.78 19.32
N PHE A 732 -17.89 16.46 19.40
CA PHE A 732 -18.96 17.40 19.11
C PHE A 732 -19.01 18.56 20.12
N ALA A 733 -18.84 18.30 21.41
CA ALA A 733 -18.79 19.34 22.44
C ALA A 733 -17.61 20.29 22.24
N PHE A 734 -16.42 19.75 21.92
CA PHE A 734 -15.24 20.54 21.58
C PHE A 734 -15.44 21.39 20.33
N SER A 735 -16.37 21.04 19.43
CA SER A 735 -16.70 21.86 18.24
C SER A 735 -17.30 23.24 18.57
N PHE A 736 -17.75 23.47 19.81
CA PHE A 736 -18.25 24.76 20.28
C PHE A 736 -17.17 25.62 20.95
N ILE A 737 -16.01 25.05 21.25
CA ILE A 737 -14.89 25.78 21.86
C ILE A 737 -14.15 26.53 20.75
N LYS A 738 -13.98 27.85 20.90
CA LYS A 738 -13.22 28.66 19.94
C LYS A 738 -11.75 28.25 19.96
N ALA A 739 -11.28 27.62 18.88
CA ALA A 739 -9.87 27.40 18.65
C ALA A 739 -9.16 28.76 18.46
N LYS A 740 -8.11 29.04 19.24
CA LYS A 740 -7.23 30.18 19.02
C LYS A 740 -6.17 29.80 17.97
N PRO A 741 -5.83 30.68 17.02
CA PRO A 741 -4.66 30.46 16.18
C PRO A 741 -3.44 30.34 17.07
N PHE A 742 -2.65 29.28 16.87
CA PHE A 742 -1.34 29.19 17.49
C PHE A 742 -0.39 30.05 16.65
N HIS A 743 -0.03 31.24 17.13
CA HIS A 743 1.14 31.94 16.61
C HIS A 743 2.37 31.31 17.24
N SER A 744 3.07 30.48 16.47
CA SER A 744 4.41 30.05 16.85
C SER A 744 5.30 31.28 16.88
N THR A 745 5.79 31.68 18.05
CA THR A 745 6.83 32.71 18.18
C THR A 745 8.08 32.38 17.35
N LEU A 746 8.32 31.10 17.06
CA LEU A 746 9.40 30.64 16.17
C LEU A 746 9.29 31.15 14.73
N THR A 747 8.07 31.31 14.18
CA THR A 747 7.93 31.89 12.83
C THR A 747 8.15 33.40 12.83
N ASP A 748 7.88 34.07 13.95
CA ASP A 748 8.20 35.49 14.10
C ASP A 748 9.71 35.70 14.28
N GLU A 749 10.41 34.80 14.98
CA GLU A 749 11.88 34.86 15.08
C GLU A 749 12.55 34.55 13.73
N ILE A 750 12.12 33.53 12.99
CA ILE A 750 12.66 33.25 11.64
C ILE A 750 12.31 34.39 10.67
N GLY A 751 11.09 34.91 10.73
CA GLY A 751 10.67 36.07 9.95
C GLY A 751 11.45 37.35 10.31
N ALA A 752 11.77 37.55 11.59
CA ALA A 752 12.57 38.68 12.05
C ALA A 752 14.05 38.54 11.65
N ILE A 753 14.61 37.33 11.66
CA ILE A 753 15.97 37.06 11.16
C ILE A 753 16.03 37.33 9.65
N GLN A 754 15.07 36.83 8.85
CA GLN A 754 15.01 37.10 7.41
C GLN A 754 14.76 38.58 7.10
N ALA A 755 14.00 39.30 7.92
CA ALA A 755 13.79 40.73 7.76
C ALA A 755 15.08 41.54 8.07
N ASN A 756 15.89 41.09 9.04
CA ASN A 756 17.18 41.72 9.35
C ASN A 756 18.22 41.46 8.26
N ASP A 757 18.26 40.27 7.65
CA ASP A 757 19.16 40.00 6.52
C ASP A 757 18.84 40.89 5.31
N ASN A 758 17.56 41.16 5.07
CA ASN A 758 17.15 42.11 4.04
C ASN A 758 17.54 43.57 4.36
N PHE A 759 17.74 43.91 5.64
CA PHE A 759 18.22 45.25 6.02
C PHE A 759 19.71 45.42 5.69
N TYR A 760 20.54 44.39 5.88
CA TYR A 760 21.96 44.44 5.49
C TYR A 760 22.18 44.43 3.98
N SER A 761 21.28 43.81 3.20
CA SER A 761 21.37 43.83 1.73
C SER A 761 21.04 45.19 1.09
N LYS A 762 20.44 46.13 1.84
CA LYS A 762 20.10 47.47 1.34
C LYS A 762 21.08 48.57 1.77
N SER A 763 22.03 48.28 2.67
CA SER A 763 23.05 49.25 3.09
C SER A 763 24.43 49.04 2.45
N PHE A 764 24.63 47.96 1.69
CA PHE A 764 25.72 47.81 0.72
C PHE A 764 25.22 48.15 -0.68
#